data_AF-A0A1Q4XIF9-F1
#
_entry.id   AF-A0A1Q4XIF9-F1
#
_cell.length_a   1.000
_cell.length_b   1.000
_cell.length_c   1.000
_cell.angle_alpha   90.00
_cell.angle_beta   90.00
_cell.angle_gamma   90.00
#
_symmetry.space_group_name_H-M   'P 1'
#
loop_
_entity.id
_entity.type
_entity.pdbx_description
1 polymer ?
#
loop_
_entity_poly.entity_id
_entity_poly.type
_entity_poly.pdbx_seq_one_letter_code
_entity_poly.pdbx_strand_id
1 'polypeptide(L)'
;MPLAVVVVTYHSAEVVEECLTSVTAALRSIPDSRIIVVDNASADTTLDIVARVAPHAQIVARTSNDGFAAGVNAGFAAAPDCDVLVLNPDVRLHRDAVTLLRAALAMPGTGIAVPRLAGLDGAPQLSLRRAPNPLRALGEAILGGTRAGRSESLGELVVDPLRYETAGTADWATGAAWLISREARAATGVLEERYFLYSEETEYMLRAGKRGYAVRYEPRARAVHIGGEQSTSPVLWSMATTNRVRMVRERHGRLAAFAMWWAVLLNELFRAPRGTKHRKAVADLLRWRRWPSRPDRDPGPGWICFSAQDWWYHNRAHSDFQLMRSMSAHRRVLVVNSIGMRMPTRGNSTHVSRRILRKLRSVAKFVRRPMPDFYVMSPLPLPFYGSPLLRKVNAVLVRLQVRVVALALGLRTPVIMVTIPTAWDVVAPMRRHRLVFNRSDRHSDFPEADRASIEALENELLANADHVVYVSHALMDEERPRTGHRAHFLDHGVDIHHFTARPEHEWPDDVRAVPGPRIGFFGALDDFVVDFDLLERVAAELPHASLVLIGDATHPMERFDKYPNVHWLGFRPYSTIPAYGSAFDVAIMPWQDNDWIKRSNPIKLKEYLALGLPVVSTDFAELAGYTDRVRAARTHADFVEALRTTLATGPQLPPHALRASVEPHSWQARTETLLSLTTS
;
A
#
# COMPACT_ATOMS: atom_id res chain seq x y z
N MET A 1 30.69 -14.98 -16.07
CA MET A 1 29.85 -14.51 -14.95
C MET A 1 28.37 -14.74 -15.28
N PRO A 2 27.53 -15.11 -14.29
CA PRO A 2 26.09 -15.27 -14.48
C PRO A 2 25.41 -13.95 -14.87
N LEU A 3 24.35 -13.99 -15.67
CA LEU A 3 23.60 -12.83 -16.13
C LEU A 3 22.13 -12.92 -15.70
N ALA A 4 21.54 -11.81 -15.27
CA ALA A 4 20.10 -11.67 -15.14
C ALA A 4 19.59 -10.50 -15.99
N VAL A 5 18.46 -10.70 -16.68
CA VAL A 5 17.70 -9.62 -17.31
C VAL A 5 16.54 -9.28 -16.39
N VAL A 6 16.50 -8.06 -15.89
CA VAL A 6 15.45 -7.53 -15.03
C VAL A 6 14.55 -6.61 -15.86
N VAL A 7 13.30 -7.04 -16.06
CA VAL A 7 12.26 -6.26 -16.73
C VAL A 7 11.29 -5.74 -15.66
N VAL A 8 11.18 -4.42 -15.50
CA VAL A 8 10.24 -3.82 -14.53
C VAL A 8 8.94 -3.47 -15.24
N THR A 9 7.82 -4.05 -14.81
CA THR A 9 6.50 -3.85 -15.41
C THR A 9 5.55 -3.08 -14.49
N TYR A 10 4.67 -2.28 -15.10
CA TYR A 10 3.49 -1.69 -14.46
C TYR A 10 2.48 -1.36 -15.56
N HIS A 11 1.34 -2.04 -15.59
CA HIS A 11 0.33 -1.92 -16.66
C HIS A 11 0.94 -2.00 -18.07
N SER A 12 1.72 -3.05 -18.32
CA SER A 12 2.58 -3.18 -19.49
C SER A 12 2.06 -4.22 -20.50
N ALA A 13 0.77 -4.59 -20.42
CA ALA A 13 0.18 -5.64 -21.23
C ALA A 13 0.39 -5.43 -22.75
N GLU A 14 0.33 -4.19 -23.21
CA GLU A 14 0.47 -3.85 -24.65
C GLU A 14 1.88 -4.08 -25.21
N VAL A 15 2.91 -4.09 -24.35
CA VAL A 15 4.31 -4.07 -24.80
C VAL A 15 5.15 -5.23 -24.28
N VAL A 16 4.74 -5.90 -23.20
CA VAL A 16 5.60 -6.89 -22.51
C VAL A 16 5.85 -8.17 -23.32
N GLU A 17 4.89 -8.61 -24.14
CA GLU A 17 4.98 -9.86 -24.92
C GLU A 17 6.17 -9.86 -25.88
N GLU A 18 6.24 -8.86 -26.76
CA GLU A 18 7.34 -8.75 -27.71
C GLU A 18 8.68 -8.41 -27.01
N CYS A 19 8.64 -7.75 -25.83
CA CYS A 19 9.84 -7.51 -25.02
C CYS A 19 10.47 -8.84 -24.63
N LEU A 20 9.69 -9.68 -23.94
CA LEU A 20 10.14 -10.98 -23.45
C LEU A 20 10.51 -11.93 -24.59
N THR A 21 9.81 -11.85 -25.72
CA THR A 21 10.17 -12.58 -26.94
C THR A 21 11.56 -12.18 -27.44
N SER A 22 11.84 -10.87 -27.51
CA SER A 22 13.15 -10.36 -27.93
C SER A 22 14.27 -10.69 -26.94
N VAL A 23 13.99 -10.63 -25.63
CA VAL A 23 14.92 -11.00 -24.56
C VAL A 23 15.27 -12.47 -24.66
N THR A 24 14.27 -13.35 -24.78
CA THR A 24 14.47 -14.79 -24.94
C THR A 24 15.33 -15.11 -26.16
N ALA A 25 15.07 -14.44 -27.29
CA ALA A 25 15.88 -14.59 -28.50
C ALA A 25 17.34 -14.13 -28.30
N ALA A 26 17.57 -13.01 -27.60
CA ALA A 26 18.90 -12.48 -27.35
C ALA A 26 19.70 -13.29 -26.32
N LEU A 27 19.03 -14.03 -25.45
CA LEU A 27 19.65 -14.88 -24.44
C LEU A 27 19.99 -16.30 -24.93
N ARG A 28 19.56 -16.72 -26.12
CA ARG A 28 19.80 -18.09 -26.65
C ARG A 28 21.28 -18.50 -26.66
N SER A 29 22.20 -17.55 -26.81
CA SER A 29 23.65 -17.79 -26.82
C SER A 29 24.29 -17.71 -25.42
N ILE A 30 23.49 -17.51 -24.37
CA ILE A 30 23.95 -17.30 -22.99
C ILE A 30 23.17 -18.27 -22.07
N PRO A 31 23.66 -19.52 -21.92
CA PRO A 31 22.94 -20.57 -21.20
C PRO A 31 22.74 -20.27 -19.70
N ASP A 32 23.70 -19.59 -19.05
CA ASP A 32 23.63 -19.23 -17.62
C ASP A 32 22.91 -17.89 -17.39
N SER A 33 21.82 -17.64 -18.10
CA SER A 33 21.02 -16.41 -17.98
C SER A 33 19.67 -16.63 -17.34
N ARG A 34 19.21 -15.65 -16.57
CA ARG A 34 17.89 -15.62 -15.94
C ARG A 34 17.07 -14.45 -16.46
N ILE A 35 15.76 -14.66 -16.62
CA ILE A 35 14.80 -13.58 -16.85
C ILE A 35 14.05 -13.36 -15.55
N ILE A 36 14.05 -12.13 -15.07
CA ILE A 36 13.34 -11.71 -13.86
C ILE A 36 12.37 -10.60 -14.27
N VAL A 37 11.08 -10.85 -14.08
CA VAL A 37 10.04 -9.84 -14.30
C VAL A 37 9.60 -9.31 -12.95
N VAL A 38 9.88 -8.04 -12.69
CA VAL A 38 9.46 -7.36 -11.46
C VAL A 38 8.19 -6.57 -11.76
N ASP A 39 7.06 -7.04 -11.24
CA ASP A 39 5.78 -6.39 -11.46
C ASP A 39 5.43 -5.45 -10.30
N ASN A 40 5.29 -4.16 -10.62
CA ASN A 40 4.99 -3.09 -9.67
C ASN A 40 3.48 -3.00 -9.35
N ALA A 41 2.82 -4.13 -9.09
CA ALA A 41 1.38 -4.24 -8.82
C ALA A 41 0.50 -3.82 -10.00
N SER A 42 0.72 -4.45 -11.16
CA SER A 42 -0.16 -4.30 -12.32
C SER A 42 -1.56 -4.87 -12.02
N ALA A 43 -2.60 -4.13 -12.39
CA ALA A 43 -4.00 -4.56 -12.31
C ALA A 43 -4.57 -5.02 -13.67
N ASP A 44 -3.78 -4.97 -14.74
CA ASP A 44 -4.15 -5.44 -16.07
C ASP A 44 -3.62 -6.88 -16.34
N THR A 45 -3.75 -7.36 -17.57
CA THR A 45 -3.34 -8.71 -17.98
C THR A 45 -1.82 -8.90 -18.13
N THR A 46 -0.99 -7.96 -17.63
CA THR A 46 0.48 -8.03 -17.74
C THR A 46 1.03 -9.37 -17.24
N LEU A 47 0.62 -9.80 -16.04
CA LEU A 47 1.15 -11.04 -15.44
C LEU A 47 0.70 -12.30 -16.18
N ASP A 48 -0.53 -12.32 -16.72
CA ASP A 48 -1.03 -13.43 -17.54
C ASP A 48 -0.21 -13.58 -18.82
N ILE A 49 0.15 -12.47 -19.46
CA ILE A 49 0.99 -12.44 -20.65
C ILE A 49 2.41 -12.93 -20.31
N VAL A 50 2.97 -12.47 -19.19
CA VAL A 50 4.30 -12.91 -18.74
C VAL A 50 4.33 -14.43 -18.52
N ALA A 51 3.34 -14.98 -17.81
CA ALA A 51 3.25 -16.41 -17.54
C ALA A 51 3.12 -17.25 -18.83
N ARG A 52 2.42 -16.72 -19.84
CA ARG A 52 2.28 -17.37 -21.15
C ARG A 52 3.56 -17.32 -21.99
N VAL A 53 4.18 -16.14 -22.10
CA VAL A 53 5.26 -15.89 -23.07
C VAL A 53 6.64 -16.27 -22.53
N ALA A 54 6.84 -16.14 -21.21
CA ALA A 54 8.08 -16.49 -20.54
C ALA A 54 7.80 -17.34 -19.28
N PRO A 55 7.31 -18.58 -19.42
CA PRO A 55 6.97 -19.45 -18.28
C PRO A 55 8.18 -19.79 -17.40
N HIS A 56 9.40 -19.62 -17.91
CA HIS A 56 10.65 -19.83 -17.17
C HIS A 56 11.17 -18.56 -16.47
N ALA A 57 10.51 -17.41 -16.66
CA ALA A 57 10.90 -16.19 -15.98
C ALA A 57 10.52 -16.24 -14.49
N GLN A 58 11.41 -15.75 -13.63
CA GLN A 58 11.09 -15.53 -12.24
C GLN A 58 10.24 -14.26 -12.12
N ILE A 59 9.02 -14.41 -11.59
CA ILE A 59 8.14 -13.27 -11.34
C ILE A 59 8.35 -12.78 -9.90
N VAL A 60 8.65 -11.49 -9.75
CA VAL A 60 8.70 -10.78 -8.47
C VAL A 60 7.50 -9.83 -8.43
N ALA A 61 6.36 -10.33 -7.97
CA ALA A 61 5.13 -9.56 -7.84
C ALA A 61 5.18 -8.68 -6.58
N ARG A 62 5.12 -7.36 -6.75
CA ARG A 62 5.11 -6.38 -5.67
C ARG A 62 3.68 -6.01 -5.30
N THR A 63 3.47 -5.59 -4.05
CA THR A 63 2.15 -5.20 -3.52
C THR A 63 1.75 -3.76 -3.84
N SER A 64 2.67 -2.96 -4.35
CA SER A 64 2.43 -1.56 -4.70
C SER A 64 3.39 -1.07 -5.78
N ASN A 65 2.92 -0.12 -6.59
CA ASN A 65 3.80 0.65 -7.45
C ASN A 65 4.51 1.73 -6.62
N ASP A 66 5.73 1.43 -6.18
CA ASP A 66 6.60 2.38 -5.46
C ASP A 66 7.60 3.10 -6.39
N GLY A 67 7.49 2.90 -7.70
CA GLY A 67 8.34 3.54 -8.69
C GLY A 67 9.35 2.61 -9.35
N PHE A 68 10.01 3.11 -10.39
CA PHE A 68 10.95 2.33 -11.20
C PHE A 68 12.17 1.90 -10.41
N ALA A 69 12.77 2.81 -9.62
CA ALA A 69 13.91 2.49 -8.74
C ALA A 69 13.62 1.33 -7.78
N ALA A 70 12.44 1.30 -7.16
CA ALA A 70 12.03 0.23 -6.26
C ALA A 70 11.86 -1.11 -7.00
N GLY A 71 11.35 -1.09 -8.24
CA GLY A 71 11.28 -2.27 -9.10
C GLY A 71 12.68 -2.80 -9.47
N VAL A 72 13.59 -1.92 -9.89
CA VAL A 72 14.98 -2.29 -10.20
C VAL A 72 15.68 -2.87 -8.97
N ASN A 73 15.50 -2.26 -7.80
CA ASN A 73 16.09 -2.74 -6.55
C ASN A 73 15.58 -4.13 -6.15
N ALA A 74 14.28 -4.40 -6.32
CA ALA A 74 13.73 -5.74 -6.12
C ALA A 74 14.33 -6.76 -7.10
N GLY A 75 14.55 -6.36 -8.36
CA GLY A 75 15.27 -7.19 -9.34
C GLY A 75 16.73 -7.44 -8.96
N PHE A 76 17.44 -6.43 -8.45
CA PHE A 76 18.80 -6.57 -7.93
C PHE A 76 18.87 -7.53 -6.74
N ALA A 77 17.87 -7.51 -5.87
CA ALA A 77 17.77 -8.42 -4.72
C ALA A 77 17.51 -9.87 -5.16
N ALA A 78 16.77 -10.09 -6.25
CA ALA A 78 16.51 -11.42 -6.82
C ALA A 78 17.71 -11.99 -7.61
N ALA A 79 18.67 -11.15 -8.01
CA ALA A 79 19.89 -11.55 -8.73
C ALA A 79 21.19 -11.03 -8.07
N PRO A 80 21.45 -11.37 -6.80
CA PRO A 80 22.58 -10.80 -6.05
C PRO A 80 23.94 -11.22 -6.63
N ASP A 81 24.00 -12.36 -7.31
CA ASP A 81 25.19 -13.03 -7.83
C ASP A 81 25.48 -12.75 -9.32
N CYS A 82 24.58 -12.04 -10.03
CA CYS A 82 24.69 -11.76 -11.46
C CYS A 82 25.16 -10.34 -11.80
N ASP A 83 25.70 -10.20 -13.01
CA ASP A 83 25.58 -8.95 -13.78
C ASP A 83 24.12 -8.77 -14.19
N VAL A 84 23.61 -7.54 -14.19
CA VAL A 84 22.17 -7.28 -14.39
C VAL A 84 21.94 -6.36 -15.58
N LEU A 85 21.22 -6.85 -16.58
CA LEU A 85 20.64 -6.02 -17.64
C LEU A 85 19.26 -5.53 -17.18
N VAL A 86 19.16 -4.24 -16.86
CA VAL A 86 17.89 -3.60 -16.57
C VAL A 86 17.25 -3.16 -17.88
N LEU A 87 15.96 -3.47 -18.06
CA LEU A 87 15.23 -3.25 -19.30
C LEU A 87 13.82 -2.71 -19.02
N ASN A 88 13.43 -1.68 -19.76
CA ASN A 88 12.03 -1.25 -19.82
C ASN A 88 11.17 -2.26 -20.61
N PRO A 89 9.87 -2.38 -20.32
CA PRO A 89 9.00 -3.36 -20.98
C PRO A 89 8.65 -3.00 -22.43
N ASP A 90 8.95 -1.79 -22.88
CA ASP A 90 8.73 -1.29 -24.24
C ASP A 90 10.00 -1.34 -25.11
N VAL A 91 11.01 -2.11 -24.68
CA VAL A 91 12.26 -2.32 -25.43
C VAL A 91 12.21 -3.66 -26.18
N ARG A 92 12.82 -3.70 -27.36
CA ARG A 92 13.09 -4.90 -28.16
C ARG A 92 14.59 -5.04 -28.41
N LEU A 93 15.20 -6.09 -27.91
CA LEU A 93 16.63 -6.34 -28.09
C LEU A 93 16.91 -6.99 -29.45
N HIS A 94 17.98 -6.56 -30.12
CA HIS A 94 18.55 -7.34 -31.21
C HIS A 94 19.20 -8.62 -30.66
N ARG A 95 19.26 -9.70 -31.46
CA ARG A 95 19.73 -11.03 -31.01
C ARG A 95 21.14 -11.01 -30.40
N ASP A 96 22.03 -10.20 -30.96
CA ASP A 96 23.42 -10.10 -30.48
C ASP A 96 23.64 -9.02 -29.42
N ALA A 97 22.58 -8.26 -29.05
CA ALA A 97 22.72 -7.08 -28.22
C ALA A 97 23.33 -7.39 -26.85
N VAL A 98 22.85 -8.45 -26.18
CA VAL A 98 23.33 -8.83 -24.85
C VAL A 98 24.79 -9.26 -24.89
N THR A 99 25.19 -10.07 -25.87
CA THR A 99 26.58 -10.52 -26.06
C THR A 99 27.53 -9.33 -26.26
N LEU A 100 27.13 -8.36 -27.09
CA LEU A 100 27.92 -7.16 -27.34
C LEU A 100 28.00 -6.25 -26.11
N LEU A 101 26.91 -6.10 -25.36
CA LEU A 101 26.92 -5.36 -24.09
C LEU A 101 27.85 -6.01 -23.06
N ARG A 102 27.88 -7.34 -22.98
CA ARG A 102 28.80 -8.07 -22.09
C ARG A 102 30.26 -7.85 -22.49
N ALA A 103 30.56 -7.88 -23.78
CA ALA A 103 31.91 -7.57 -24.27
C ALA A 103 32.32 -6.14 -23.93
N ALA A 104 31.42 -5.17 -24.07
CA ALA A 104 31.67 -3.79 -23.68
C ALA A 104 31.86 -3.64 -22.15
N LEU A 105 31.07 -4.37 -21.35
CA LEU A 105 31.19 -4.38 -19.88
C LEU A 105 32.53 -4.93 -19.40
N ALA A 106 33.13 -5.87 -20.13
CA ALA A 106 34.43 -6.45 -19.81
C ALA A 106 35.61 -5.51 -20.06
N MET A 107 35.40 -4.37 -20.73
CA MET A 107 36.45 -3.38 -20.96
C MET A 107 36.89 -2.71 -19.64
N PRO A 108 38.20 -2.54 -19.38
CA PRO A 108 38.69 -1.93 -18.14
C PRO A 108 38.02 -0.60 -17.79
N GLY A 109 37.67 -0.43 -16.52
CA GLY A 109 37.00 0.78 -16.00
C GLY A 109 35.51 0.91 -16.38
N THR A 110 34.92 -0.09 -17.05
CA THR A 110 33.50 -0.08 -17.40
C THR A 110 32.70 -0.75 -16.28
N GLY A 111 31.74 -0.03 -15.71
CA GLY A 111 30.77 -0.65 -14.79
C GLY A 111 29.37 -0.74 -15.35
N ILE A 112 29.04 0.06 -16.36
CA ILE A 112 27.73 0.07 -17.01
C ILE A 112 27.93 0.09 -18.52
N ALA A 113 27.27 -0.80 -19.25
CA ALA A 113 27.24 -0.83 -20.71
C ALA A 113 25.82 -0.52 -21.23
N VAL A 114 25.70 0.33 -22.24
CA VAL A 114 24.42 0.76 -22.81
C VAL A 114 24.39 0.61 -24.34
N PRO A 115 23.25 0.20 -24.94
CA PRO A 115 23.15 -0.05 -26.38
C PRO A 115 22.82 1.22 -27.18
N ARG A 116 22.91 1.11 -28.50
CA ARG A 116 22.25 2.01 -29.45
C ARG A 116 20.74 1.79 -29.40
N LEU A 117 20.02 2.84 -29.01
CA LEU A 117 18.56 2.88 -29.04
C LEU A 117 18.07 3.46 -30.38
N ALA A 118 17.01 2.88 -30.93
CA ALA A 118 16.29 3.38 -32.10
C ALA A 118 14.78 3.39 -31.84
N GLY A 119 14.05 4.28 -32.52
CA GLY A 119 12.58 4.25 -32.57
C GLY A 119 12.05 3.10 -33.43
N LEU A 120 10.73 2.94 -33.46
CA LEU A 120 10.05 1.97 -34.34
C LEU A 120 10.30 2.24 -35.83
N ASP A 121 10.56 3.50 -36.19
CA ASP A 121 10.94 3.95 -37.53
C ASP A 121 12.42 3.69 -37.87
N GLY A 122 13.18 3.11 -36.94
CA GLY A 122 14.62 2.86 -37.07
C GLY A 122 15.49 4.10 -36.85
N ALA A 123 14.91 5.27 -36.56
CA ALA A 123 15.66 6.49 -36.32
C ALA A 123 16.45 6.38 -34.99
N PRO A 124 17.73 6.78 -34.95
CA PRO A 124 18.52 6.74 -33.71
C PRO A 124 17.91 7.64 -32.63
N GLN A 125 17.76 7.11 -31.42
CA GLN A 125 17.40 7.91 -30.26
C GLN A 125 18.66 8.49 -29.63
N LEU A 126 18.64 9.79 -29.37
CA LEU A 126 19.72 10.46 -28.65
C LEU A 126 19.63 10.08 -27.16
N SER A 127 20.26 8.98 -26.77
CA SER A 127 20.24 8.40 -25.42
C SER A 127 21.38 8.88 -24.52
N LEU A 128 22.47 9.43 -25.08
CA LEU A 128 23.67 9.84 -24.34
C LEU A 128 23.54 11.24 -23.76
N ARG A 129 24.07 11.43 -22.55
CA ARG A 129 23.96 12.69 -21.79
C ARG A 129 25.26 13.04 -21.09
N ARG A 130 25.44 14.34 -20.88
CA ARG A 130 26.47 14.93 -20.00
C ARG A 130 25.90 15.12 -18.60
N ALA A 131 26.75 15.32 -17.60
CA ALA A 131 26.33 15.53 -16.22
C ALA A 131 25.44 16.80 -16.11
N PRO A 132 24.26 16.73 -15.49
CA PRO A 132 23.38 17.88 -15.36
C PRO A 132 24.03 18.99 -14.54
N ASN A 133 23.97 20.22 -15.04
CA ASN A 133 24.39 21.41 -14.28
C ASN A 133 23.56 22.65 -14.68
N PRO A 134 23.54 23.71 -13.86
CA PRO A 134 22.72 24.89 -14.13
C PRO A 134 23.05 25.60 -15.46
N LEU A 135 24.32 25.62 -15.88
CA LEU A 135 24.72 26.27 -17.13
C LEU A 135 24.17 25.52 -18.35
N ARG A 136 24.26 24.19 -18.35
CA ARG A 136 23.66 23.34 -19.38
C ARG A 136 22.15 23.49 -19.42
N ALA A 137 21.52 23.54 -18.24
CA ALA A 137 20.09 23.78 -18.14
C ALA A 137 19.67 25.13 -18.74
N LEU A 138 20.46 26.17 -18.49
CA LEU A 138 20.20 27.50 -19.02
C LEU A 138 20.42 27.57 -20.54
N GLY A 139 21.48 26.93 -21.04
CA GLY A 139 21.72 26.80 -22.48
C GLY A 139 20.56 26.09 -23.20
N GLU A 140 20.04 25.00 -22.64
CA GLU A 140 18.85 24.30 -23.16
C GLU A 140 17.58 25.15 -23.10
N ALA A 141 17.43 25.96 -22.04
CA ALA A 141 16.32 26.89 -21.89
C ALA A 141 16.28 27.91 -23.02
N ILE A 142 17.43 28.51 -23.34
CA ILE A 142 17.58 29.61 -24.30
C ILE A 142 17.66 29.11 -25.75
N LEU A 143 18.52 28.12 -26.02
CA LEU A 143 18.84 27.68 -27.38
C LEU A 143 17.99 26.49 -27.84
N GLY A 144 17.38 25.76 -26.90
CA GLY A 144 16.77 24.45 -27.14
C GLY A 144 17.78 23.30 -27.06
N GLY A 145 17.31 22.12 -26.66
CA GLY A 145 18.16 20.96 -26.36
C GLY A 145 19.15 20.59 -27.48
N THR A 146 18.69 20.51 -28.72
CA THR A 146 19.55 20.11 -29.85
C THR A 146 20.62 21.15 -30.19
N ARG A 147 20.29 22.45 -30.11
CA ARG A 147 21.26 23.53 -30.41
C ARG A 147 22.25 23.69 -29.26
N ALA A 148 21.77 23.67 -28.03
CA ALA A 148 22.61 23.70 -26.83
C ALA A 148 23.58 22.51 -26.78
N GLY A 149 23.11 21.31 -27.17
CA GLY A 149 23.88 20.07 -27.18
C GLY A 149 25.12 20.06 -28.06
N ARG A 150 25.20 20.98 -29.05
CA ARG A 150 26.39 21.19 -29.89
C ARG A 150 27.57 21.75 -29.11
N SER A 151 27.32 22.36 -27.96
CA SER A 151 28.34 22.84 -27.04
C SER A 151 28.33 22.01 -25.76
N GLU A 152 29.50 21.48 -25.39
CA GLU A 152 29.63 20.63 -24.20
C GLU A 152 29.36 21.36 -22.89
N SER A 153 29.57 22.68 -22.87
CA SER A 153 29.32 23.55 -21.72
C SER A 153 27.85 23.98 -21.61
N LEU A 154 27.12 24.03 -22.73
CA LEU A 154 25.77 24.59 -22.79
C LEU A 154 24.64 23.56 -22.91
N GLY A 155 24.93 22.31 -23.28
CA GLY A 155 23.90 21.28 -23.42
C GLY A 155 24.21 19.99 -22.68
N GLU A 156 23.20 19.41 -22.05
CA GLU A 156 23.28 18.09 -21.45
C GLU A 156 23.15 16.99 -22.51
N LEU A 157 22.30 17.21 -23.51
CA LEU A 157 22.10 16.30 -24.64
C LEU A 157 23.37 16.18 -25.51
N VAL A 158 23.83 14.95 -25.75
CA VAL A 158 24.87 14.67 -26.76
C VAL A 158 24.18 14.50 -28.11
N VAL A 159 24.52 15.38 -29.07
CA VAL A 159 23.88 15.47 -30.40
C VAL A 159 24.83 15.16 -31.56
N ASP A 160 26.11 14.99 -31.29
CA ASP A 160 27.12 14.69 -32.32
C ASP A 160 26.92 13.26 -32.86
N PRO A 161 26.59 13.08 -34.15
CA PRO A 161 26.37 11.77 -34.75
C PRO A 161 27.56 10.82 -34.59
N LEU A 162 28.79 11.33 -34.62
CA LEU A 162 30.01 10.51 -34.49
C LEU A 162 30.06 9.78 -33.13
N ARG A 163 29.48 10.39 -32.09
CA ARG A 163 29.37 9.80 -30.75
C ARG A 163 28.39 8.63 -30.68
N TYR A 164 27.51 8.48 -31.67
CA TYR A 164 26.56 7.37 -31.78
C TYR A 164 27.01 6.29 -32.78
N GLU A 165 28.05 6.56 -33.56
CA GLU A 165 28.67 5.62 -34.51
C GLU A 165 29.87 4.89 -33.89
N THR A 166 30.52 5.49 -32.89
CA THR A 166 31.71 4.95 -32.24
C THR A 166 31.43 4.52 -30.79
N ALA A 167 32.08 3.43 -30.36
CA ALA A 167 32.03 3.02 -28.96
C ALA A 167 32.79 4.03 -28.09
N GLY A 168 32.25 4.38 -26.93
CA GLY A 168 32.82 5.44 -26.09
C GLY A 168 32.13 5.57 -24.75
N THR A 169 32.55 6.54 -23.94
CA THR A 169 31.96 6.80 -22.63
C THR A 169 31.05 8.02 -22.64
N ALA A 170 30.06 8.01 -21.76
CA ALA A 170 29.19 9.15 -21.45
C ALA A 170 29.10 9.34 -19.92
N ASP A 171 28.64 10.51 -19.48
CA ASP A 171 28.42 10.75 -18.04
C ASP A 171 27.23 9.92 -17.54
N TRP A 172 26.18 9.81 -18.36
CA TRP A 172 25.05 8.90 -18.16
C TRP A 172 24.29 8.69 -19.49
N ALA A 173 23.37 7.72 -19.49
CA ALA A 173 22.48 7.44 -20.62
C ALA A 173 21.04 7.19 -20.13
N THR A 174 20.06 7.38 -21.01
CA THR A 174 18.64 7.13 -20.70
C THR A 174 18.41 5.70 -20.22
N GLY A 175 17.61 5.52 -19.16
CA GLY A 175 17.47 4.26 -18.41
C GLY A 175 16.72 3.11 -19.09
N ALA A 176 16.47 3.15 -20.40
CA ALA A 176 15.66 2.17 -21.10
C ALA A 176 16.29 0.77 -21.16
N ALA A 177 17.62 0.70 -21.36
CA ALA A 177 18.36 -0.55 -21.43
C ALA A 177 19.80 -0.33 -20.96
N TRP A 178 20.22 -0.98 -19.88
CA TRP A 178 21.58 -0.81 -19.34
C TRP A 178 22.04 -2.04 -18.56
N LEU A 179 23.22 -2.54 -18.90
CA LEU A 179 23.87 -3.68 -18.26
C LEU A 179 24.85 -3.18 -17.22
N ILE A 180 24.67 -3.55 -15.95
CA ILE A 180 25.59 -3.21 -14.86
C ILE A 180 26.33 -4.45 -14.35
N SER A 181 27.64 -4.30 -14.12
CA SER A 181 28.44 -5.37 -13.53
C SER A 181 28.11 -5.56 -12.05
N ARG A 182 28.21 -6.80 -11.58
CA ARG A 182 28.06 -7.13 -10.15
C ARG A 182 28.98 -6.28 -9.27
N GLU A 183 30.22 -6.07 -9.72
CA GLU A 183 31.22 -5.28 -9.02
C GLU A 183 30.78 -3.80 -8.89
N ALA A 184 30.39 -3.18 -10.01
CA ALA A 184 29.91 -1.80 -10.01
C ALA A 184 28.65 -1.62 -9.17
N ARG A 185 27.73 -2.61 -9.19
CA ARG A 185 26.53 -2.62 -8.36
C ARG A 185 26.87 -2.73 -6.87
N ALA A 186 27.77 -3.62 -6.48
CA ALA A 186 28.22 -3.76 -5.11
C ALA A 186 28.87 -2.47 -4.58
N ALA A 187 29.69 -1.80 -5.41
CA ALA A 187 30.30 -0.54 -5.04
C ALA A 187 29.30 0.63 -4.97
N THR A 188 28.33 0.67 -5.89
CA THR A 188 27.40 1.81 -6.06
C THR A 188 26.18 1.73 -5.14
N GLY A 189 25.79 0.53 -4.69
CA GLY A 189 24.62 0.29 -3.86
C GLY A 189 23.32 0.18 -4.67
N VAL A 190 22.20 0.60 -4.08
CA VAL A 190 20.84 0.52 -4.65
C VAL A 190 20.39 1.84 -5.27
N LEU A 191 19.43 1.82 -6.20
CA LEU A 191 18.84 3.04 -6.74
C LEU A 191 18.06 3.79 -5.64
N GLU A 192 18.05 5.12 -5.74
CA GLU A 192 17.40 6.00 -4.77
C GLU A 192 15.87 6.02 -4.98
N GLU A 193 15.14 5.17 -4.24
CA GLU A 193 13.67 4.98 -4.35
C GLU A 193 12.85 6.24 -4.10
N ARG A 194 13.46 7.27 -3.52
CA ARG A 194 12.85 8.59 -3.37
C ARG A 194 12.57 9.28 -4.71
N TYR A 195 13.24 8.87 -5.79
CA TYR A 195 12.87 9.16 -7.17
C TYR A 195 11.89 8.08 -7.64
N PHE A 196 10.60 8.42 -7.65
CA PHE A 196 9.56 7.49 -8.10
C PHE A 196 9.76 7.10 -9.57
N LEU A 197 10.06 8.08 -10.42
CA LEU A 197 10.37 7.91 -11.83
C LEU A 197 11.18 9.12 -12.33
N TYR A 198 12.14 8.89 -13.21
CA TYR A 198 13.13 9.84 -13.72
C TYR A 198 14.11 10.42 -12.68
N SER A 199 15.38 10.49 -13.10
CA SER A 199 16.56 10.91 -12.33
C SER A 199 17.13 9.85 -11.40
N GLU A 200 16.44 8.74 -11.14
CA GLU A 200 17.01 7.58 -10.45
C GLU A 200 18.21 7.01 -11.21
N GLU A 201 18.08 6.84 -12.53
CA GLU A 201 19.13 6.30 -13.39
C GLU A 201 20.26 7.31 -13.57
N THR A 202 19.92 8.60 -13.68
CA THR A 202 20.91 9.67 -13.79
C THR A 202 21.75 9.76 -12.52
N GLU A 203 21.11 9.78 -11.35
CA GLU A 203 21.80 9.82 -10.06
C GLU A 203 22.72 8.59 -9.92
N TYR A 204 22.17 7.41 -10.20
CA TYR A 204 22.85 6.14 -10.05
C TYR A 204 24.08 6.00 -10.96
N MET A 205 23.95 6.31 -12.26
CA MET A 205 25.06 6.28 -13.23
C MET A 205 26.15 7.29 -12.87
N LEU A 206 25.78 8.52 -12.50
CA LEU A 206 26.76 9.52 -12.06
C LEU A 206 27.41 9.14 -10.74
N ARG A 207 26.77 8.31 -9.91
CA ARG A 207 27.32 7.85 -8.63
C ARG A 207 28.28 6.68 -8.84
N ALA A 208 28.00 5.80 -9.80
CA ALA A 208 28.92 4.80 -10.30
C ALA A 208 30.17 5.45 -10.92
N GLY A 209 30.01 6.48 -11.74
CA GLY A 209 31.12 7.23 -12.34
C GLY A 209 32.07 7.83 -11.30
N LYS A 210 31.55 8.41 -10.21
CA LYS A 210 32.35 8.91 -9.08
C LYS A 210 33.16 7.82 -8.36
N ARG A 211 32.81 6.55 -8.54
CA ARG A 211 33.50 5.38 -7.99
C ARG A 211 34.44 4.73 -9.01
N GLY A 212 34.67 5.36 -10.16
CA GLY A 212 35.54 4.85 -11.21
C GLY A 212 34.87 3.90 -12.21
N TYR A 213 33.54 3.73 -12.13
CA TYR A 213 32.78 2.86 -13.03
C TYR A 213 32.13 3.67 -14.15
N ALA A 214 32.74 3.67 -15.34
CA ALA A 214 32.24 4.42 -16.48
C ALA A 214 30.98 3.81 -17.10
N VAL A 215 30.13 4.67 -17.68
CA VAL A 215 29.05 4.29 -18.58
C VAL A 215 29.59 4.24 -20.01
N ARG A 216 29.65 3.04 -20.58
CA ARG A 216 30.15 2.78 -21.93
C ARG A 216 29.01 2.51 -22.90
N TYR A 217 28.97 3.26 -23.98
CA TYR A 217 28.08 3.08 -25.11
C TYR A 217 28.68 2.09 -26.12
N GLU A 218 27.88 1.11 -26.54
CA GLU A 218 28.24 0.12 -27.56
C GLU A 218 27.28 0.23 -28.77
N PRO A 219 27.69 0.89 -29.87
CA PRO A 219 26.83 1.16 -31.02
C PRO A 219 26.40 -0.10 -31.79
N ARG A 220 27.16 -1.20 -31.67
CA ARG A 220 26.81 -2.47 -32.32
C ARG A 220 25.71 -3.22 -31.56
N ALA A 221 25.61 -3.02 -30.25
CA ALA A 221 24.49 -3.53 -29.46
C ALA A 221 23.26 -2.67 -29.77
N ARG A 222 22.27 -3.23 -30.46
CA ARG A 222 21.08 -2.50 -30.92
C ARG A 222 19.85 -2.90 -30.14
N ALA A 223 19.02 -1.91 -29.80
CA ALA A 223 17.69 -2.13 -29.27
C ALA A 223 16.71 -1.10 -29.84
N VAL A 224 15.48 -1.54 -30.09
CA VAL A 224 14.37 -0.64 -30.42
C VAL A 224 13.66 -0.28 -29.11
N HIS A 225 13.38 0.99 -28.90
CA HIS A 225 12.66 1.49 -27.73
C HIS A 225 11.48 2.31 -28.25
N ILE A 226 10.26 1.87 -27.95
CA ILE A 226 9.04 2.55 -28.44
C ILE A 226 9.00 3.99 -27.89
N GLY A 227 9.42 4.16 -26.63
CA GLY A 227 9.49 5.47 -25.99
C GLY A 227 8.20 5.77 -25.24
N GLY A 228 8.34 6.17 -23.97
CA GLY A 228 7.22 6.25 -23.04
C GLY A 228 6.38 7.53 -23.07
N GLU A 229 5.33 7.49 -22.23
CA GLU A 229 4.37 8.56 -21.93
C GLU A 229 4.97 9.89 -21.42
N GLN A 230 6.28 9.95 -21.14
CA GLN A 230 6.91 11.17 -20.60
C GLN A 230 6.66 12.41 -21.46
N SER A 231 6.67 12.23 -22.78
CA SER A 231 6.55 13.33 -23.74
C SER A 231 5.10 13.82 -23.90
N THR A 232 4.12 12.99 -23.54
CA THR A 232 2.67 13.22 -23.70
C THR A 232 1.97 13.53 -22.37
N SER A 233 2.40 12.93 -21.26
CA SER A 233 1.81 13.09 -19.92
C SER A 233 2.33 14.34 -19.21
N PRO A 234 1.46 15.32 -18.89
CA PRO A 234 1.84 16.49 -18.11
C PRO A 234 2.42 16.15 -16.74
N VAL A 235 1.96 15.04 -16.15
CA VAL A 235 2.36 14.62 -14.81
C VAL A 235 3.79 14.06 -14.82
N LEU A 236 4.08 13.15 -15.75
CA LEU A 236 5.40 12.55 -15.91
C LEU A 236 6.45 13.59 -16.34
N TRP A 237 6.07 14.51 -17.23
CA TRP A 237 6.92 15.64 -17.62
C TRP A 237 7.29 16.53 -16.43
N SER A 238 6.30 16.92 -15.62
CA SER A 238 6.51 17.72 -14.41
C SER A 238 7.42 17.01 -13.39
N MET A 239 7.22 15.69 -13.21
CA MET A 239 8.04 14.87 -12.32
C MET A 239 9.51 14.85 -12.77
N ALA A 240 9.78 14.57 -14.04
CA ALA A 240 11.15 14.60 -14.57
C ALA A 240 11.83 15.95 -14.36
N THR A 241 11.08 17.02 -14.62
CA THR A 241 11.55 18.41 -14.49
C THR A 241 11.92 18.77 -13.06
N THR A 242 11.06 18.40 -12.10
CA THR A 242 11.26 18.70 -10.67
C THR A 242 12.31 17.80 -10.02
N ASN A 243 12.39 16.52 -10.42
CA ASN A 243 13.42 15.59 -9.96
C ASN A 243 14.83 16.03 -10.36
N ARG A 244 15.00 16.65 -11.54
CA ARG A 244 16.29 17.23 -11.96
C ARG A 244 16.78 18.32 -10.99
N VAL A 245 15.90 19.21 -10.54
CA VAL A 245 16.23 20.24 -9.53
C VAL A 245 16.62 19.60 -8.20
N ARG A 246 15.86 18.57 -7.78
CA ARG A 246 16.12 17.83 -6.54
C ARG A 246 17.47 17.12 -6.56
N MET A 247 17.80 16.42 -7.64
CA MET A 247 19.08 15.73 -7.78
C MET A 247 20.26 16.70 -7.69
N VAL A 248 20.17 17.87 -8.33
CA VAL A 248 21.21 18.90 -8.20
C VAL A 248 21.32 19.41 -6.76
N ARG A 249 20.19 19.57 -6.05
CA ARG A 249 20.21 19.95 -4.63
C ARG A 249 20.94 18.93 -3.77
N GLU A 250 20.65 17.64 -3.97
CA GLU A 250 21.23 16.56 -3.19
C GLU A 250 22.72 16.39 -3.48
N ARG A 251 23.16 16.64 -4.72
CA ARG A 251 24.57 16.46 -5.15
C ARG A 251 25.46 17.69 -4.99
N HIS A 252 24.89 18.89 -5.14
CA HIS A 252 25.65 20.15 -5.26
C HIS A 252 25.16 21.26 -4.30
N GLY A 253 24.16 20.97 -3.45
CA GLY A 253 23.68 21.89 -2.43
C GLY A 253 22.65 22.92 -2.93
N ARG A 254 22.25 23.80 -2.01
CA ARG A 254 21.08 24.69 -2.19
C ARG A 254 21.28 25.77 -3.25
N LEU A 255 22.50 26.31 -3.38
CA LEU A 255 22.81 27.36 -4.36
C LEU A 255 22.75 26.82 -5.80
N ALA A 256 23.39 25.68 -6.06
CA ALA A 256 23.30 25.01 -7.35
C ALA A 256 21.86 24.60 -7.69
N ALA A 257 21.08 24.14 -6.70
CA ALA A 257 19.67 23.82 -6.87
C ALA A 257 18.83 25.04 -7.26
N PHE A 258 19.08 26.20 -6.65
CA PHE A 258 18.38 27.44 -6.98
C PHE A 258 18.68 27.89 -8.42
N ALA A 259 19.95 27.81 -8.83
CA ALA A 259 20.34 28.10 -10.21
C ALA A 259 19.71 27.11 -11.21
N MET A 260 19.71 25.81 -10.88
CA MET A 260 19.04 24.78 -11.68
C MET A 260 17.53 25.01 -11.76
N TRP A 261 16.89 25.33 -10.63
CA TRP A 261 15.47 25.67 -10.57
C TRP A 261 15.12 26.84 -11.47
N TRP A 262 15.91 27.92 -11.42
CA TRP A 262 15.71 29.08 -12.30
C TRP A 262 15.83 28.73 -13.78
N ALA A 263 16.90 28.01 -14.15
CA ALA A 263 17.13 27.62 -15.54
C ALA A 263 15.99 26.73 -16.08
N VAL A 264 15.56 25.76 -15.26
CA VAL A 264 14.47 24.85 -15.61
C VAL A 264 13.12 25.58 -15.64
N LEU A 265 12.84 26.47 -14.68
CA LEU A 265 11.64 27.29 -14.68
C LEU A 265 11.56 28.18 -15.93
N LEU A 266 12.68 28.80 -16.32
CA LEU A 266 12.76 29.60 -17.54
C LEU A 266 12.49 28.76 -18.80
N ASN A 267 13.07 27.55 -18.87
CA ASN A 267 12.83 26.60 -19.95
C ASN A 267 11.34 26.29 -20.12
N GLU A 268 10.66 26.00 -19.00
CA GLU A 268 9.24 25.65 -18.98
C GLU A 268 8.35 26.87 -19.24
N LEU A 269 8.69 28.06 -18.73
CA LEU A 269 7.95 29.30 -19.00
C LEU A 269 7.95 29.65 -20.50
N PHE A 270 9.11 29.58 -21.16
CA PHE A 270 9.18 29.81 -22.61
C PHE A 270 8.40 28.79 -23.45
N ARG A 271 8.06 27.63 -22.87
CA ARG A 271 7.34 26.55 -23.55
C ARG A 271 5.91 26.36 -23.04
N ALA A 272 5.50 27.05 -21.98
CA ALA A 272 4.15 27.03 -21.43
C ALA A 272 3.04 27.39 -22.45
N PRO A 273 3.26 28.28 -23.43
CA PRO A 273 2.28 28.49 -24.50
C PRO A 273 2.09 27.28 -25.42
N ARG A 274 3.11 26.40 -25.54
CA ARG A 274 3.15 25.28 -26.50
C ARG A 274 2.48 23.99 -26.00
N GLY A 275 2.06 23.88 -24.74
CA GLY A 275 1.37 22.68 -24.27
C GLY A 275 1.09 22.62 -22.76
N THR A 276 0.13 21.77 -22.40
CA THR A 276 -0.33 21.56 -21.01
C THR A 276 0.75 21.01 -20.09
N LYS A 277 1.68 20.19 -20.61
CA LYS A 277 2.82 19.64 -19.84
C LYS A 277 3.74 20.70 -19.25
N HIS A 278 4.09 21.71 -20.04
CA HIS A 278 4.96 22.80 -19.59
C HIS A 278 4.25 23.70 -18.56
N ARG A 279 2.94 23.93 -18.72
CA ARG A 279 2.13 24.66 -17.72
C ARG A 279 2.08 23.94 -16.37
N LYS A 280 1.91 22.61 -16.37
CA LYS A 280 1.96 21.82 -15.14
C LYS A 280 3.34 21.86 -14.49
N ALA A 281 4.42 21.73 -15.26
CA ALA A 281 5.78 21.84 -14.74
C ALA A 281 6.05 23.21 -14.09
N VAL A 282 5.62 24.32 -14.71
CA VAL A 282 5.70 25.66 -14.10
C VAL A 282 4.95 25.71 -12.77
N ALA A 283 3.70 25.21 -12.74
CA ALA A 283 2.88 25.22 -11.51
C ALA A 283 3.54 24.42 -10.38
N ASP A 284 4.09 23.24 -10.67
CA ASP A 284 4.73 22.39 -9.66
C ASP A 284 6.10 22.94 -9.22
N LEU A 285 6.88 23.55 -10.13
CA LEU A 285 8.13 24.25 -9.80
C LEU A 285 7.90 25.47 -8.90
N LEU A 286 6.82 26.23 -9.11
CA LEU A 286 6.45 27.39 -8.27
C LEU A 286 5.91 26.96 -6.91
N ARG A 287 5.34 25.77 -6.79
CA ARG A 287 4.90 25.16 -5.51
C ARG A 287 6.07 24.62 -4.68
N TRP A 288 7.29 25.12 -4.90
CA TRP A 288 8.62 24.77 -4.35
C TRP A 288 8.71 24.38 -2.86
N ARG A 289 7.68 24.62 -2.05
CA ARG A 289 7.57 24.13 -0.67
C ARG A 289 7.01 22.72 -0.54
N ARG A 290 6.47 22.13 -1.61
CA ARG A 290 5.92 20.76 -1.64
C ARG A 290 6.45 20.07 -2.88
N TRP A 291 7.44 19.21 -2.68
CA TRP A 291 7.91 18.34 -3.75
C TRP A 291 6.74 17.55 -4.33
N PRO A 292 6.71 17.35 -5.65
CA PRO A 292 5.69 16.51 -6.25
C PRO A 292 5.76 15.14 -5.57
N SER A 293 4.70 14.85 -4.83
CA SER A 293 4.29 13.49 -4.52
C SER A 293 3.95 12.76 -5.82
N ARG A 294 3.85 11.43 -5.73
CA ARG A 294 3.48 10.47 -6.80
C ARG A 294 2.54 11.10 -7.86
N PRO A 295 2.69 10.73 -9.15
CA PRO A 295 1.83 11.25 -10.22
C PRO A 295 0.38 11.21 -9.77
N ASP A 296 -0.34 12.32 -9.92
CA ASP A 296 -1.72 12.50 -9.47
C ASP A 296 -2.52 11.22 -9.76
N ARG A 297 -2.79 10.45 -8.69
CA ARG A 297 -3.90 9.52 -8.66
C ARG A 297 -5.14 10.32 -9.01
N ASP A 298 -6.16 9.64 -9.54
CA ASP A 298 -7.45 10.22 -9.95
C ASP A 298 -7.76 11.55 -9.20
N PRO A 299 -8.05 12.66 -9.91
CA PRO A 299 -8.20 14.00 -9.33
C PRO A 299 -9.41 14.16 -8.39
N GLY A 300 -10.21 13.10 -8.20
CA GLY A 300 -11.30 13.06 -7.25
C GLY A 300 -10.93 13.48 -5.82
N PRO A 301 -11.95 13.79 -5.00
CA PRO A 301 -11.78 14.41 -3.69
C PRO A 301 -10.93 13.54 -2.75
N GLY A 302 -10.07 14.19 -1.96
CA GLY A 302 -9.43 13.53 -0.82
C GLY A 302 -10.42 13.23 0.31
N TRP A 303 -9.97 12.47 1.30
CA TRP A 303 -10.82 11.93 2.37
C TRP A 303 -10.43 12.47 3.74
N ILE A 304 -11.42 12.75 4.58
CA ILE A 304 -11.24 12.97 6.02
C ILE A 304 -12.07 11.92 6.76
N CYS A 305 -11.43 11.09 7.59
CA CYS A 305 -12.12 10.08 8.41
C CYS A 305 -12.07 10.48 9.88
N PHE A 306 -13.23 10.70 10.51
CA PHE A 306 -13.35 10.80 11.96
C PHE A 306 -13.52 9.39 12.52
N SER A 307 -12.40 8.83 13.00
CA SER A 307 -12.35 7.45 13.49
C SER A 307 -12.87 7.34 14.92
N ALA A 308 -13.56 6.25 15.25
CA ALA A 308 -13.92 5.89 16.62
C ALA A 308 -12.68 5.46 17.44
N GLN A 309 -11.58 5.15 16.74
CA GLN A 309 -10.34 4.65 17.29
C GLN A 309 -9.22 5.71 17.31
N ASP A 310 -8.17 5.45 18.09
CA ASP A 310 -6.94 6.24 18.11
C ASP A 310 -5.78 5.42 17.52
N TRP A 311 -5.24 5.89 16.38
CA TRP A 311 -4.19 5.22 15.60
C TRP A 311 -2.94 4.84 16.39
N TRP A 312 -2.63 5.59 17.45
CA TRP A 312 -1.39 5.42 18.20
C TRP A 312 -1.45 4.33 19.25
N TYR A 313 -2.65 3.95 19.68
CA TYR A 313 -2.86 3.10 20.85
C TYR A 313 -3.80 1.93 20.60
N HIS A 314 -4.70 2.04 19.64
CA HIS A 314 -5.58 0.94 19.26
C HIS A 314 -4.94 0.10 18.16
N ASN A 315 -5.44 -1.12 18.02
CA ASN A 315 -4.99 -2.04 16.99
C ASN A 315 -5.20 -1.44 15.60
N ARG A 316 -4.12 -1.34 14.82
CA ARG A 316 -4.16 -0.81 13.45
C ARG A 316 -4.85 -1.74 12.45
N ALA A 317 -5.19 -2.94 12.88
CA ALA A 317 -6.02 -3.88 12.15
C ALA A 317 -7.52 -3.52 12.14
N HIS A 318 -7.93 -2.51 12.91
CA HIS A 318 -9.33 -2.07 12.92
C HIS A 318 -9.80 -1.64 11.52
N SER A 319 -11.06 -1.92 11.20
CA SER A 319 -11.67 -1.68 9.89
C SER A 319 -11.49 -0.25 9.38
N ASP A 320 -11.76 0.76 10.21
CA ASP A 320 -11.48 2.18 9.94
C ASP A 320 -10.10 2.40 9.34
N PHE A 321 -9.07 1.84 9.98
CA PHE A 321 -7.69 2.05 9.60
C PHE A 321 -7.32 1.25 8.37
N GLN A 322 -7.81 0.01 8.23
CA GLN A 322 -7.54 -0.78 7.04
C GLN A 322 -8.18 -0.17 5.80
N LEU A 323 -9.43 0.26 5.90
CA LEU A 323 -10.14 0.93 4.81
C LEU A 323 -9.47 2.26 4.44
N MET A 324 -9.08 3.07 5.43
CA MET A 324 -8.40 4.35 5.17
C MET A 324 -6.97 4.18 4.66
N ARG A 325 -6.24 3.13 5.08
CA ARG A 325 -4.91 2.80 4.54
C ARG A 325 -5.04 2.37 3.09
N SER A 326 -6.00 1.51 2.77
CA SER A 326 -6.31 1.10 1.41
C SER A 326 -6.75 2.29 0.55
N MET A 327 -7.64 3.15 1.06
CA MET A 327 -8.04 4.42 0.42
C MET A 327 -6.86 5.33 0.13
N SER A 328 -5.84 5.34 1.02
CA SER A 328 -4.62 6.12 0.79
C SER A 328 -3.77 5.62 -0.36
N ALA A 329 -4.11 4.49 -1.00
CA ALA A 329 -3.55 4.05 -2.27
C ALA A 329 -4.20 4.73 -3.49
N HIS A 330 -5.33 5.43 -3.31
CA HIS A 330 -6.08 6.10 -4.39
C HIS A 330 -6.25 7.60 -4.15
N ARG A 331 -6.48 8.00 -2.90
CA ARG A 331 -6.77 9.39 -2.53
C ARG A 331 -5.84 9.85 -1.41
N ARG A 332 -5.74 11.16 -1.20
CA ARG A 332 -5.13 11.70 0.03
C ARG A 332 -6.10 11.52 1.19
N VAL A 333 -5.63 10.97 2.29
CA VAL A 333 -6.46 10.64 3.47
C VAL A 333 -5.95 11.39 4.70
N LEU A 334 -6.87 11.98 5.46
CA LEU A 334 -6.65 12.50 6.80
C LEU A 334 -7.54 11.76 7.80
N VAL A 335 -6.96 10.93 8.64
CA VAL A 335 -7.64 10.33 9.79
C VAL A 335 -7.56 11.28 10.98
N VAL A 336 -8.69 11.64 11.54
CA VAL A 336 -8.82 12.36 12.81
C VAL A 336 -9.08 11.32 13.88
N ASN A 337 -8.14 11.16 14.81
CA ASN A 337 -8.27 10.23 15.93
C ASN A 337 -9.51 10.55 16.76
N SER A 338 -10.08 9.50 17.37
CA SER A 338 -11.26 9.55 18.22
C SER A 338 -11.31 10.74 19.16
N ILE A 339 -12.42 11.46 19.10
CA ILE A 339 -12.75 12.58 20.01
C ILE A 339 -13.50 12.11 21.26
N GLY A 340 -13.68 10.78 21.41
CA GLY A 340 -14.30 10.12 22.56
C GLY A 340 -15.83 10.06 22.50
N MET A 341 -16.40 9.04 23.13
CA MET A 341 -17.85 8.84 23.33
C MET A 341 -18.23 8.75 24.82
N ARG A 342 -17.24 8.67 25.71
CA ARG A 342 -17.44 8.32 27.12
C ARG A 342 -17.50 9.58 27.99
N MET A 343 -18.46 9.58 28.91
CA MET A 343 -18.51 10.52 30.04
C MET A 343 -17.75 9.90 31.23
N PRO A 344 -16.77 10.57 31.84
CA PRO A 344 -16.24 10.11 33.11
C PRO A 344 -17.31 10.30 34.19
N THR A 345 -17.98 9.22 34.58
CA THR A 345 -18.88 9.19 35.75
C THR A 345 -18.06 9.00 37.02
N ARG A 346 -18.43 9.72 38.10
CA ARG A 346 -17.81 9.54 39.43
C ARG A 346 -18.07 8.11 39.90
N GLY A 347 -16.99 7.37 40.21
CA GLY A 347 -17.06 6.05 40.86
C GLY A 347 -16.71 4.83 39.99
N ASN A 348 -16.88 4.88 38.66
CA ASN A 348 -16.78 3.67 37.80
C ASN A 348 -15.63 3.67 36.79
N SER A 349 -14.72 4.64 36.82
CA SER A 349 -13.64 4.73 35.84
C SER A 349 -12.28 4.34 36.44
N THR A 350 -11.91 3.07 36.29
CA THR A 350 -10.53 2.61 36.57
C THR A 350 -9.56 3.26 35.56
N HIS A 351 -8.40 3.72 36.04
CA HIS A 351 -7.32 4.29 35.22
C HIS A 351 -7.59 5.62 34.48
N VAL A 352 -8.37 6.56 35.05
CA VAL A 352 -8.59 7.91 34.49
C VAL A 352 -7.27 8.64 34.17
N SER A 353 -6.30 8.60 35.09
CA SER A 353 -5.00 9.28 34.93
C SER A 353 -4.18 8.72 33.77
N ARG A 354 -4.09 7.39 33.61
CA ARG A 354 -3.42 6.74 32.46
C ARG A 354 -4.11 7.08 31.14
N ARG A 355 -5.45 7.15 31.12
CA ARG A 355 -6.22 7.55 29.92
C ARG A 355 -5.97 9.00 29.52
N ILE A 356 -6.00 9.93 30.48
CA ILE A 356 -5.70 11.35 30.23
C ILE A 356 -4.27 11.49 29.71
N LEU A 357 -3.28 10.86 30.36
CA LEU A 357 -1.88 10.90 29.92
C LEU A 357 -1.72 10.32 28.50
N ARG A 358 -2.38 9.21 28.19
CA ARG A 358 -2.40 8.60 26.85
C ARG A 358 -2.96 9.57 25.81
N LYS A 359 -4.08 10.23 26.13
CA LYS A 359 -4.70 11.23 25.25
C LYS A 359 -3.80 12.45 25.06
N LEU A 360 -3.20 12.99 26.12
CA LEU A 360 -2.26 14.11 26.03
C LEU A 360 -1.04 13.76 25.16
N ARG A 361 -0.47 12.57 25.32
CA ARG A 361 0.60 12.06 24.44
C ARG A 361 0.14 11.87 22.99
N SER A 362 -1.12 11.52 22.76
CA SER A 362 -1.73 11.50 21.42
C SER A 362 -1.72 12.91 20.82
N VAL A 363 -2.28 13.89 21.55
CA VAL A 363 -2.40 15.28 21.12
C VAL A 363 -1.03 15.92 20.86
N ALA A 364 -0.01 15.59 21.65
CA ALA A 364 1.37 16.05 21.44
C ALA A 364 1.96 15.61 20.08
N LYS A 365 1.42 14.55 19.44
CA LYS A 365 1.83 14.15 18.10
C LYS A 365 1.26 15.06 17.02
N PHE A 366 0.21 15.83 17.32
CA PHE A 366 -0.50 16.74 16.43
C PHE A 366 -0.87 16.08 15.10
N VAL A 367 -0.19 16.45 14.00
CA VAL A 367 -0.35 15.82 12.68
C VAL A 367 0.91 15.06 12.31
N ARG A 368 0.76 13.78 12.00
CA ARG A 368 1.85 12.92 11.51
C ARG A 368 1.46 12.24 10.21
N ARG A 369 2.46 11.86 9.43
CA ARG A 369 2.31 11.11 8.18
C ARG A 369 2.96 9.74 8.35
N PRO A 370 2.25 8.73 8.87
CA PRO A 370 2.83 7.40 9.06
C PRO A 370 3.06 6.66 7.74
N MET A 371 2.32 6.99 6.68
CA MET A 371 2.47 6.38 5.35
C MET A 371 2.32 7.44 4.23
N PRO A 372 2.75 7.15 2.99
CA PRO A 372 2.50 8.05 1.86
C PRO A 372 1.01 8.39 1.73
N ASP A 373 0.67 9.69 1.63
CA ASP A 373 -0.69 10.21 1.47
C ASP A 373 -1.73 9.82 2.55
N PHE A 374 -1.28 9.21 3.64
CA PHE A 374 -2.06 8.93 4.83
C PHE A 374 -1.56 9.80 5.99
N TYR A 375 -2.43 10.69 6.46
CA TYR A 375 -2.15 11.62 7.55
C TYR A 375 -3.02 11.26 8.75
N VAL A 376 -2.46 11.35 9.95
CA VAL A 376 -3.17 11.14 11.21
C VAL A 376 -3.07 12.42 12.03
N MET A 377 -4.21 12.92 12.45
CA MET A 377 -4.34 14.08 13.33
C MET A 377 -4.95 13.66 14.66
N SER A 378 -4.31 14.06 15.74
CA SER A 378 -4.84 13.94 17.10
C SER A 378 -5.33 15.32 17.55
N PRO A 379 -6.64 15.64 17.44
CA PRO A 379 -7.14 16.95 17.82
C PRO A 379 -7.01 17.12 19.33
N LEU A 380 -6.89 18.38 19.78
CA LEU A 380 -7.00 18.74 21.21
C LEU A 380 -8.48 18.99 21.53
N PRO A 381 -9.22 18.01 22.09
CA PRO A 381 -10.57 18.27 22.62
C PRO A 381 -10.48 18.94 23.98
N LEU A 382 -11.46 19.78 24.30
CA LEU A 382 -11.73 20.23 25.66
C LEU A 382 -12.51 19.14 26.41
N PRO A 383 -12.11 18.76 27.63
CA PRO A 383 -12.66 17.61 28.35
C PRO A 383 -14.01 17.90 29.04
N PHE A 384 -14.86 18.79 28.49
CA PHE A 384 -16.10 19.24 29.12
C PHE A 384 -17.33 18.80 28.31
N TYR A 385 -17.81 17.60 28.61
CA TYR A 385 -18.87 16.94 27.83
C TYR A 385 -20.26 16.99 28.49
N GLY A 386 -20.38 17.54 29.71
CA GLY A 386 -21.63 17.57 30.49
C GLY A 386 -22.61 18.71 30.17
N SER A 387 -22.32 19.57 29.18
CA SER A 387 -23.21 20.67 28.79
C SER A 387 -23.32 20.76 27.25
N PRO A 388 -24.55 20.90 26.70
CA PRO A 388 -24.74 21.12 25.26
C PRO A 388 -23.97 22.32 24.70
N LEU A 389 -23.79 23.37 25.51
CA LEU A 389 -23.02 24.56 25.14
C LEU A 389 -21.52 24.24 25.02
N LEU A 390 -20.96 23.54 26.02
CA LEU A 390 -19.54 23.16 26.01
C LEU A 390 -19.22 22.14 24.91
N ARG A 391 -20.16 21.25 24.59
CA ARG A 391 -20.07 20.37 23.42
C ARG A 391 -19.95 21.16 22.12
N LYS A 392 -20.78 22.19 21.92
CA LYS A 392 -20.69 23.09 20.77
C LYS A 392 -19.36 23.84 20.70
N VAL A 393 -18.86 24.36 21.83
CA VAL A 393 -17.56 25.04 21.90
C VAL A 393 -16.43 24.07 21.52
N ASN A 394 -16.42 22.87 22.09
CA ASN A 394 -15.46 21.83 21.74
C ASN A 394 -15.51 21.48 20.24
N ALA A 395 -16.72 21.35 19.68
CA ALA A 395 -16.91 21.05 18.27
C ALA A 395 -16.34 22.15 17.36
N VAL A 396 -16.54 23.43 17.71
CA VAL A 396 -15.95 24.58 16.99
C VAL A 396 -14.42 24.51 17.04
N LEU A 397 -13.83 24.23 18.21
CA LEU A 397 -12.39 24.15 18.40
C LEU A 397 -11.78 23.01 17.56
N VAL A 398 -12.35 21.80 17.64
CA VAL A 398 -11.88 20.65 16.86
C VAL A 398 -12.05 20.93 15.36
N ARG A 399 -13.19 21.48 14.95
CA ARG A 399 -13.44 21.84 13.54
C ARG A 399 -12.41 22.82 12.99
N LEU A 400 -12.05 23.84 13.77
CA LEU A 400 -11.03 24.82 13.34
C LEU A 400 -9.68 24.13 13.13
N GLN A 401 -9.25 23.28 14.07
CA GLN A 401 -8.01 22.52 13.94
C GLN A 401 -8.03 21.63 12.67
N VAL A 402 -9.10 20.86 12.47
CA VAL A 402 -9.23 19.97 11.29
C VAL A 402 -9.26 20.79 10.00
N ARG A 403 -9.94 21.94 9.96
CA ARG A 403 -9.99 22.82 8.78
C ARG A 403 -8.62 23.38 8.41
N VAL A 404 -7.81 23.79 9.38
CA VAL A 404 -6.44 24.28 9.14
C VAL A 404 -5.59 23.17 8.54
N VAL A 405 -5.65 21.96 9.11
CA VAL A 405 -4.89 20.80 8.60
C VAL A 405 -5.39 20.39 7.22
N ALA A 406 -6.70 20.33 6.99
CA ALA A 406 -7.30 20.00 5.70
C ALA A 406 -6.86 20.99 4.61
N LEU A 407 -6.88 22.30 4.88
CA LEU A 407 -6.37 23.32 3.96
C LEU A 407 -4.88 23.15 3.70
N ALA A 408 -4.09 22.87 4.75
CA ALA A 408 -2.68 22.56 4.60
C ALA A 408 -2.46 21.27 3.78
N LEU A 409 -3.36 20.30 3.78
CA LEU A 409 -3.23 19.09 2.95
C LEU A 409 -3.85 19.24 1.56
N GLY A 410 -4.45 20.38 1.23
CA GLY A 410 -5.16 20.60 -0.04
C GLY A 410 -6.55 19.97 -0.09
N LEU A 411 -7.09 19.52 1.05
CA LEU A 411 -8.41 18.91 1.20
C LEU A 411 -9.49 20.00 1.33
N ARG A 412 -9.84 20.66 0.22
CA ARG A 412 -10.78 21.80 0.23
C ARG A 412 -12.25 21.37 0.30
N THR A 413 -12.61 20.31 -0.42
CA THR A 413 -13.95 19.72 -0.50
C THR A 413 -13.82 18.20 -0.42
N PRO A 414 -13.39 17.66 0.74
CA PRO A 414 -13.14 16.23 0.88
C PRO A 414 -14.43 15.43 0.99
N VAL A 415 -14.37 14.13 0.73
CA VAL A 415 -15.35 13.20 1.29
C VAL A 415 -15.07 13.08 2.78
N ILE A 416 -16.10 13.24 3.61
CA ILE A 416 -15.98 13.07 5.06
C ILE A 416 -16.62 11.74 5.45
N MET A 417 -15.82 10.84 6.00
CA MET A 417 -16.28 9.61 6.61
C MET A 417 -16.37 9.78 8.12
N VAL A 418 -17.51 9.44 8.70
CA VAL A 418 -17.73 9.42 10.14
C VAL A 418 -17.92 7.98 10.58
N THR A 419 -17.22 7.57 11.62
CA THR A 419 -17.36 6.24 12.23
C THR A 419 -17.79 6.34 13.69
N ILE A 420 -17.82 7.57 14.25
CA ILE A 420 -18.12 7.87 15.65
C ILE A 420 -19.21 8.95 15.74
N PRO A 421 -20.33 8.71 16.46
CA PRO A 421 -21.46 9.66 16.48
C PRO A 421 -21.11 11.06 16.99
N THR A 422 -20.19 11.18 17.95
CA THR A 422 -19.77 12.47 18.53
C THR A 422 -19.08 13.39 17.53
N ALA A 423 -18.67 12.89 16.37
CA ALA A 423 -18.11 13.74 15.31
C ALA A 423 -19.17 14.59 14.61
N TRP A 424 -20.46 14.31 14.77
CA TRP A 424 -21.53 15.04 14.07
C TRP A 424 -21.46 16.55 14.31
N ASP A 425 -21.34 17.01 15.56
CA ASP A 425 -21.28 18.45 15.87
C ASP A 425 -20.08 19.17 15.20
N VAL A 426 -19.00 18.43 14.98
CA VAL A 426 -17.80 18.93 14.27
C VAL A 426 -18.08 18.99 12.77
N VAL A 427 -18.60 17.89 12.22
CA VAL A 427 -18.74 17.65 10.78
C VAL A 427 -19.91 18.39 10.17
N ALA A 428 -21.02 18.57 10.88
CA ALA A 428 -22.26 19.14 10.36
C ALA A 428 -22.05 20.41 9.51
N PRO A 429 -21.32 21.46 9.97
CA PRO A 429 -21.07 22.67 9.18
C PRO A 429 -19.79 22.63 8.31
N MET A 430 -19.11 21.49 8.22
CA MET A 430 -17.91 21.36 7.38
C MET A 430 -18.28 21.26 5.90
N ARG A 431 -17.59 22.06 5.07
CA ARG A 431 -17.65 21.94 3.62
C ARG A 431 -17.09 20.58 3.19
N ARG A 432 -17.85 19.84 2.39
CA ARG A 432 -17.55 18.47 1.96
C ARG A 432 -18.10 18.20 0.56
N HIS A 433 -17.56 17.17 -0.09
CA HIS A 433 -18.11 16.64 -1.35
C HIS A 433 -19.25 15.67 -1.07
N ARG A 434 -19.01 14.69 -0.19
CA ARG A 434 -19.99 13.73 0.34
C ARG A 434 -19.75 13.49 1.83
N LEU A 435 -20.79 13.11 2.55
CA LEU A 435 -20.77 12.58 3.91
C LEU A 435 -21.11 11.09 3.89
N VAL A 436 -20.18 10.26 4.36
CA VAL A 436 -20.39 8.83 4.53
C VAL A 436 -20.43 8.51 6.02
N PHE A 437 -21.51 7.89 6.49
CA PHE A 437 -21.57 7.37 7.85
C PHE A 437 -21.31 5.85 7.83
N ASN A 438 -20.27 5.41 8.52
CA ASN A 438 -19.92 4.01 8.68
C ASN A 438 -20.57 3.43 9.93
N ARG A 439 -21.65 2.67 9.73
CA ARG A 439 -22.37 1.91 10.75
C ARG A 439 -21.72 0.54 10.91
N SER A 440 -20.53 0.52 11.51
CA SER A 440 -19.85 -0.71 11.93
C SER A 440 -20.45 -1.29 13.22
N ASP A 441 -20.81 -0.42 14.17
CA ASP A 441 -21.36 -0.81 15.46
C ASP A 441 -22.58 0.06 15.83
N ARG A 442 -23.46 -0.48 16.68
CA ARG A 442 -24.53 0.29 17.35
C ARG A 442 -23.96 0.93 18.62
N HIS A 443 -23.42 2.14 18.46
CA HIS A 443 -22.66 2.82 19.51
C HIS A 443 -23.53 3.18 20.74
N SER A 444 -24.84 3.34 20.55
CA SER A 444 -25.82 3.58 21.62
C SER A 444 -25.96 2.40 22.60
N ASP A 445 -25.57 1.18 22.21
CA ASP A 445 -25.65 -0.01 23.06
C ASP A 445 -24.36 -0.24 23.88
N PHE A 446 -23.35 0.62 23.76
CA PHE A 446 -22.14 0.49 24.58
C PHE A 446 -22.41 0.75 26.06
N PRO A 447 -22.01 -0.15 27.00
CA PRO A 447 -22.35 -0.05 28.43
C PRO A 447 -21.91 1.25 29.13
N GLU A 448 -20.89 1.93 28.61
CA GLU A 448 -20.32 3.16 29.18
C GLU A 448 -20.75 4.45 28.44
N ALA A 449 -21.67 4.35 27.47
CA ALA A 449 -22.17 5.49 26.70
C ALA A 449 -23.46 6.08 27.30
N ASP A 450 -23.63 7.40 27.18
CA ASP A 450 -24.94 8.02 27.43
C ASP A 450 -25.86 7.73 26.23
N ARG A 451 -26.64 6.64 26.34
CA ARG A 451 -27.46 6.09 25.26
C ARG A 451 -28.29 7.15 24.55
N ALA A 452 -29.02 7.98 25.29
CA ALA A 452 -29.91 8.99 24.72
C ALA A 452 -29.15 10.02 23.88
N SER A 453 -28.00 10.50 24.38
CA SER A 453 -27.17 11.47 23.65
C SER A 453 -26.52 10.87 22.40
N ILE A 454 -26.03 9.63 22.48
CA ILE A 454 -25.39 8.96 21.35
C ILE A 454 -26.42 8.62 20.28
N GLU A 455 -27.58 8.08 20.67
CA GLU A 455 -28.67 7.76 19.74
C GLU A 455 -29.18 9.02 19.03
N ALA A 456 -29.30 10.16 19.72
CA ALA A 456 -29.64 11.42 19.08
C ALA A 456 -28.62 11.83 18.00
N LEU A 457 -27.32 11.66 18.25
CA LEU A 457 -26.27 11.96 17.27
C LEU A 457 -26.22 10.94 16.12
N GLU A 458 -26.49 9.67 16.39
CA GLU A 458 -26.65 8.63 15.37
C GLU A 458 -27.82 9.00 14.44
N ASN A 459 -28.97 9.40 15.00
CA ASN A 459 -30.15 9.80 14.24
C ASN A 459 -29.86 10.99 13.32
N GLU A 460 -29.11 11.98 13.81
CA GLU A 460 -28.67 13.12 12.99
C GLU A 460 -27.76 12.67 11.82
N LEU A 461 -26.82 11.77 12.07
CA LEU A 461 -25.96 11.24 11.01
C LEU A 461 -26.74 10.41 9.99
N LEU A 462 -27.67 9.57 10.43
CA LEU A 462 -28.55 8.79 9.56
C LEU A 462 -29.44 9.71 8.69
N ALA A 463 -29.91 10.82 9.24
CA ALA A 463 -30.72 11.79 8.50
C ALA A 463 -29.91 12.58 7.46
N ASN A 464 -28.64 12.90 7.75
CA ASN A 464 -27.88 13.88 6.97
C ASN A 464 -26.73 13.32 6.12
N ALA A 465 -26.35 12.04 6.28
CA ALA A 465 -25.31 11.43 5.45
C ALA A 465 -25.78 11.24 4.00
N ASP A 466 -24.92 11.48 3.02
CA ASP A 466 -25.23 11.16 1.61
C ASP A 466 -25.31 9.65 1.41
N HIS A 467 -24.43 8.90 2.09
CA HIS A 467 -24.40 7.45 2.12
C HIS A 467 -24.21 6.93 3.55
N VAL A 468 -24.91 5.86 3.90
CA VAL A 468 -24.70 5.11 5.13
C VAL A 468 -24.25 3.72 4.75
N VAL A 469 -23.05 3.34 5.17
CA VAL A 469 -22.47 2.02 4.90
C VAL A 469 -22.59 1.15 6.14
N TYR A 470 -23.11 -0.06 5.97
CA TYR A 470 -23.39 -1.00 7.04
C TYR A 470 -22.58 -2.27 6.88
N VAL A 471 -22.09 -2.80 8.00
CA VAL A 471 -21.38 -4.10 8.00
C VAL A 471 -22.32 -5.27 8.32
N SER A 472 -23.55 -4.99 8.75
CA SER A 472 -24.57 -5.98 9.10
C SER A 472 -25.87 -5.71 8.34
N HIS A 473 -26.42 -6.75 7.72
CA HIS A 473 -27.73 -6.71 7.09
C HIS A 473 -28.83 -6.43 8.11
N ALA A 474 -28.77 -7.04 9.29
CA ALA A 474 -29.75 -6.82 10.36
C ALA A 474 -29.82 -5.35 10.80
N LEU A 475 -28.66 -4.70 11.00
CA LEU A 475 -28.62 -3.28 11.35
C LEU A 475 -29.06 -2.39 10.18
N MET A 476 -28.65 -2.74 8.95
CA MET A 476 -29.06 -2.02 7.75
C MET A 476 -30.59 -2.04 7.58
N ASP A 477 -31.23 -3.18 7.75
CA ASP A 477 -32.67 -3.35 7.56
C ASP A 477 -33.49 -2.67 8.65
N GLU A 478 -33.03 -2.68 9.91
CA GLU A 478 -33.64 -1.91 11.01
C GLU A 478 -33.61 -0.40 10.74
N GLU A 479 -32.49 0.12 10.22
CA GLU A 479 -32.31 1.56 9.97
C GLU A 479 -32.78 1.99 8.56
N ARG A 480 -33.13 1.03 7.68
CA ARG A 480 -33.59 1.26 6.29
C ARG A 480 -34.76 2.23 6.17
N PRO A 481 -35.79 2.22 7.04
CA PRO A 481 -36.89 3.21 6.97
C PRO A 481 -36.41 4.67 7.05
N ARG A 482 -35.25 4.92 7.68
CA ARG A 482 -34.66 6.27 7.81
C ARG A 482 -33.66 6.58 6.69
N THR A 483 -32.91 5.59 6.23
CA THR A 483 -31.85 5.80 5.24
C THR A 483 -32.32 5.67 3.79
N GLY A 484 -33.36 4.87 3.54
CA GLY A 484 -33.86 4.60 2.19
C GLY A 484 -32.76 4.08 1.26
N HIS A 485 -32.69 4.63 0.04
CA HIS A 485 -31.68 4.27 -0.98
C HIS A 485 -30.23 4.67 -0.62
N ARG A 486 -30.03 5.43 0.47
CA ARG A 486 -28.70 5.81 0.96
C ARG A 486 -28.02 4.70 1.76
N ALA A 487 -28.74 3.62 2.08
CA ALA A 487 -28.21 2.46 2.80
C ALA A 487 -27.45 1.53 1.84
N HIS A 488 -26.19 1.23 2.18
CA HIS A 488 -25.33 0.34 1.41
C HIS A 488 -24.71 -0.71 2.33
N PHE A 489 -24.75 -1.97 1.93
CA PHE A 489 -23.98 -3.00 2.62
C PHE A 489 -22.51 -2.92 2.17
N LEU A 490 -21.61 -2.72 3.13
CA LEU A 490 -20.17 -2.73 2.94
C LEU A 490 -19.55 -3.73 3.92
N ASP A 491 -19.41 -4.96 3.43
CA ASP A 491 -18.78 -6.05 4.18
C ASP A 491 -17.38 -5.67 4.71
N HIS A 492 -16.95 -6.24 5.83
CA HIS A 492 -15.56 -6.06 6.27
C HIS A 492 -14.59 -6.74 5.33
N GLY A 493 -13.40 -6.14 5.17
CA GLY A 493 -12.37 -6.68 4.31
C GLY A 493 -11.38 -7.60 5.02
N VAL A 494 -10.50 -8.22 4.23
CA VAL A 494 -9.31 -8.95 4.69
C VAL A 494 -8.05 -8.43 3.98
N ASP A 495 -6.92 -8.43 4.68
CA ASP A 495 -5.60 -8.17 4.10
C ASP A 495 -5.05 -9.48 3.53
N ILE A 496 -5.41 -9.78 2.27
CA ILE A 496 -5.08 -11.03 1.59
C ILE A 496 -3.56 -11.28 1.54
N HIS A 497 -2.75 -10.23 1.40
CA HIS A 497 -1.29 -10.35 1.34
C HIS A 497 -0.67 -10.57 2.71
N HIS A 498 -1.24 -9.99 3.76
CA HIS A 498 -0.80 -10.21 5.13
C HIS A 498 -1.11 -11.64 5.60
N PHE A 499 -2.33 -12.11 5.36
CA PHE A 499 -2.80 -13.45 5.73
C PHE A 499 -2.44 -14.50 4.68
N THR A 500 -1.14 -14.70 4.47
CA THR A 500 -0.60 -15.83 3.68
C THR A 500 -0.04 -16.88 4.63
N ALA A 501 -0.40 -18.15 4.38
CA ALA A 501 0.07 -19.29 5.16
C ALA A 501 1.60 -19.37 5.19
N ARG A 502 2.15 -19.70 6.36
CA ARG A 502 3.58 -19.77 6.64
C ARG A 502 4.02 -21.23 6.81
N PRO A 503 5.15 -21.64 6.23
CA PRO A 503 5.71 -22.97 6.46
C PRO A 503 6.13 -23.13 7.93
N GLU A 504 6.20 -24.38 8.41
CA GLU A 504 6.45 -24.70 9.82
C GLU A 504 7.72 -24.07 10.39
N HIS A 505 8.79 -23.95 9.59
CA HIS A 505 10.03 -23.33 10.05
C HIS A 505 9.91 -21.82 10.34
N GLU A 506 8.85 -21.16 9.87
CA GLU A 506 8.53 -19.76 10.15
C GLU A 506 7.55 -19.57 11.32
N TRP A 507 7.03 -20.65 11.92
CA TRP A 507 6.11 -20.55 13.05
C TRP A 507 6.82 -20.06 14.31
N PRO A 508 6.23 -19.16 15.11
CA PRO A 508 6.80 -18.75 16.39
C PRO A 508 7.02 -19.95 17.33
N ASP A 509 8.09 -19.91 18.13
CA ASP A 509 8.52 -21.05 18.95
C ASP A 509 7.46 -21.48 19.99
N ASP A 510 6.74 -20.51 20.54
CA ASP A 510 5.72 -20.73 21.57
C ASP A 510 4.47 -21.46 21.04
N VAL A 511 4.05 -21.21 19.79
CA VAL A 511 2.97 -22.00 19.16
C VAL A 511 3.49 -23.31 18.56
N ARG A 512 4.75 -23.33 18.08
CA ARG A 512 5.39 -24.53 17.55
C ARG A 512 5.56 -25.61 18.62
N ALA A 513 5.85 -25.21 19.85
CA ALA A 513 5.97 -26.10 21.00
C ALA A 513 4.64 -26.73 21.45
N VAL A 514 3.49 -26.21 21.00
CA VAL A 514 2.18 -26.77 21.34
C VAL A 514 1.94 -28.08 20.56
N PRO A 515 1.55 -29.19 21.21
CA PRO A 515 1.26 -30.46 20.52
C PRO A 515 0.10 -30.35 19.53
N GLY A 516 0.19 -31.08 18.41
CA GLY A 516 -0.92 -31.23 17.47
C GLY A 516 -1.91 -32.33 17.89
N PRO A 517 -3.15 -32.31 17.39
CA PRO A 517 -3.73 -31.27 16.53
C PRO A 517 -4.12 -30.00 17.31
N ARG A 518 -4.04 -28.82 16.67
CA ARG A 518 -4.22 -27.49 17.26
C ARG A 518 -5.53 -26.85 16.78
N ILE A 519 -6.45 -26.65 17.73
CA ILE A 519 -7.70 -25.90 17.55
C ILE A 519 -7.42 -24.45 17.97
N GLY A 520 -7.46 -23.52 17.02
CA GLY A 520 -6.95 -22.17 17.23
C GLY A 520 -7.99 -21.05 17.19
N PHE A 521 -7.84 -20.09 18.08
CA PHE A 521 -8.54 -18.80 18.06
C PHE A 521 -7.54 -17.67 18.23
N PHE A 522 -7.62 -16.65 17.37
CA PHE A 522 -6.98 -15.36 17.64
C PHE A 522 -8.00 -14.23 17.71
N GLY A 523 -7.85 -13.32 18.68
CA GLY A 523 -8.82 -12.25 18.91
C GLY A 523 -8.85 -11.74 20.34
N ALA A 524 -9.57 -10.64 20.55
CA ALA A 524 -9.96 -10.27 21.91
C ALA A 524 -10.84 -11.39 22.51
N LEU A 525 -10.47 -11.82 23.71
CA LEU A 525 -11.17 -12.83 24.51
C LEU A 525 -12.07 -12.10 25.51
N ASP A 526 -13.15 -11.52 24.98
CA ASP A 526 -14.15 -10.77 25.73
C ASP A 526 -15.38 -11.62 26.03
N ASP A 527 -15.91 -11.55 27.25
CA ASP A 527 -17.04 -12.37 27.73
C ASP A 527 -18.36 -12.14 26.98
N PHE A 528 -18.55 -10.93 26.44
CA PHE A 528 -19.69 -10.58 25.60
C PHE A 528 -19.52 -10.97 24.12
N VAL A 529 -18.35 -11.49 23.72
CA VAL A 529 -18.08 -11.96 22.35
C VAL A 529 -17.83 -13.46 22.32
N VAL A 530 -16.96 -13.96 23.20
CA VAL A 530 -16.47 -15.34 23.23
C VAL A 530 -17.25 -16.15 24.26
N ASP A 531 -17.68 -17.34 23.85
CA ASP A 531 -18.32 -18.32 24.70
C ASP A 531 -17.25 -19.16 25.42
N PHE A 532 -16.92 -18.74 26.64
CA PHE A 532 -15.92 -19.43 27.47
C PHE A 532 -16.40 -20.81 27.96
N ASP A 533 -17.71 -21.02 28.10
CA ASP A 533 -18.26 -22.32 28.51
C ASP A 533 -18.14 -23.33 27.37
N LEU A 534 -18.33 -22.87 26.13
CA LEU A 534 -18.02 -23.65 24.93
C LEU A 534 -16.53 -24.02 24.85
N LEU A 535 -15.62 -23.05 25.08
CA LEU A 535 -14.18 -23.32 25.10
C LEU A 535 -13.80 -24.36 26.16
N GLU A 536 -14.39 -24.26 27.35
CA GLU A 536 -14.17 -25.22 28.44
C GLU A 536 -14.67 -26.62 28.06
N ARG A 537 -15.82 -26.71 27.40
CA ARG A 537 -16.36 -27.97 26.89
C ARG A 537 -15.47 -28.58 25.81
N VAL A 538 -14.95 -27.77 24.88
CA VAL A 538 -13.98 -28.21 23.85
C VAL A 538 -12.73 -28.80 24.52
N ALA A 539 -12.17 -28.11 25.52
CA ALA A 539 -11.01 -28.58 26.25
C ALA A 539 -11.26 -29.92 26.97
N ALA A 540 -12.43 -30.06 27.61
CA ALA A 540 -12.81 -31.26 28.34
C ALA A 540 -13.11 -32.47 27.45
N GLU A 541 -13.78 -32.27 26.31
CA GLU A 541 -14.23 -33.37 25.45
C GLU A 541 -13.20 -33.78 24.38
N LEU A 542 -12.20 -32.93 24.11
CA LEU A 542 -11.10 -33.17 23.16
C LEU A 542 -9.72 -33.09 23.84
N PRO A 543 -9.42 -33.92 24.87
CA PRO A 543 -8.16 -33.84 25.62
C PRO A 543 -6.92 -34.21 24.78
N HIS A 544 -7.11 -34.83 23.61
CA HIS A 544 -6.05 -35.18 22.68
C HIS A 544 -5.67 -34.03 21.72
N ALA A 545 -6.46 -32.96 21.66
CA ALA A 545 -6.21 -31.79 20.82
C ALA A 545 -5.88 -30.58 21.70
N SER A 546 -5.00 -29.72 21.22
CA SER A 546 -4.58 -28.49 21.91
C SER A 546 -5.49 -27.32 21.53
N LEU A 547 -6.11 -26.68 22.51
CA LEU A 547 -6.86 -25.43 22.34
C LEU A 547 -5.91 -24.23 22.49
N VAL A 548 -5.60 -23.57 21.38
CA VAL A 548 -4.66 -22.45 21.32
C VAL A 548 -5.41 -21.11 21.27
N LEU A 549 -5.26 -20.29 22.31
CA LEU A 549 -5.95 -19.01 22.46
C LEU A 549 -4.95 -17.85 22.40
N ILE A 550 -5.14 -16.93 21.46
CA ILE A 550 -4.20 -15.82 21.21
C ILE A 550 -4.94 -14.48 21.28
N GLY A 551 -4.58 -13.65 22.26
CA GLY A 551 -5.12 -12.30 22.43
C GLY A 551 -5.22 -11.86 23.88
N ASP A 552 -5.58 -10.59 24.07
CA ASP A 552 -5.91 -10.05 25.39
C ASP A 552 -7.24 -10.62 25.87
N ALA A 553 -7.31 -10.99 27.14
CA ALA A 553 -8.52 -11.46 27.81
C ALA A 553 -9.00 -10.43 28.82
N THR A 554 -10.30 -10.13 28.80
CA THR A 554 -10.95 -9.33 29.85
C THR A 554 -11.54 -10.21 30.94
N HIS A 555 -11.72 -11.50 30.66
CA HIS A 555 -12.13 -12.52 31.62
C HIS A 555 -10.90 -13.23 32.22
N PRO A 556 -10.90 -13.58 33.53
CA PRO A 556 -9.89 -14.45 34.15
C PRO A 556 -9.70 -15.76 33.38
N MET A 557 -8.44 -16.10 33.07
CA MET A 557 -8.06 -17.28 32.26
C MET A 557 -7.72 -18.50 33.12
N GLU A 558 -7.59 -18.32 34.44
CA GLU A 558 -7.28 -19.35 35.44
C GLU A 558 -8.31 -20.49 35.45
N ARG A 559 -9.53 -20.24 34.92
CA ARG A 559 -10.54 -21.28 34.73
C ARG A 559 -10.06 -22.43 33.85
N PHE A 560 -9.08 -22.18 32.98
CA PHE A 560 -8.52 -23.18 32.08
C PHE A 560 -7.32 -23.95 32.67
N ASP A 561 -6.81 -23.57 33.85
CA ASP A 561 -5.59 -24.16 34.45
C ASP A 561 -5.73 -25.67 34.73
N LYS A 562 -6.96 -26.16 34.88
CA LYS A 562 -7.27 -27.59 35.07
C LYS A 562 -7.19 -28.41 33.78
N TYR A 563 -7.06 -27.77 32.61
CA TYR A 563 -6.98 -28.43 31.32
C TYR A 563 -5.57 -28.31 30.73
N PRO A 564 -4.76 -29.40 30.77
CA PRO A 564 -3.37 -29.34 30.29
C PRO A 564 -3.24 -29.11 28.78
N ASN A 565 -4.33 -29.27 28.03
CA ASN A 565 -4.41 -29.05 26.59
C ASN A 565 -4.86 -27.64 26.20
N VAL A 566 -5.04 -26.71 27.16
CA VAL A 566 -5.36 -25.30 26.85
C VAL A 566 -4.09 -24.46 26.93
N HIS A 567 -3.80 -23.74 25.84
CA HIS A 567 -2.61 -22.91 25.68
C HIS A 567 -3.02 -21.47 25.39
N TRP A 568 -3.07 -20.64 26.42
CA TRP A 568 -3.25 -19.19 26.26
C TRP A 568 -1.90 -18.51 26.05
N LEU A 569 -1.67 -18.01 24.83
CA LEU A 569 -0.41 -17.36 24.47
C LEU A 569 -0.41 -15.86 24.79
N GLY A 570 -1.57 -15.28 25.13
CA GLY A 570 -1.70 -13.83 25.38
C GLY A 570 -1.67 -12.99 24.10
N PHE A 571 -1.52 -11.67 24.27
CA PHE A 571 -1.50 -10.73 23.14
C PHE A 571 -0.33 -10.97 22.19
N ARG A 572 -0.61 -10.96 20.88
CA ARG A 572 0.40 -10.95 19.82
C ARG A 572 0.17 -9.79 18.86
N PRO A 573 1.24 -9.11 18.40
CA PRO A 573 1.11 -8.03 17.43
C PRO A 573 0.44 -8.53 16.14
N TYR A 574 -0.42 -7.71 15.55
CA TYR A 574 -1.12 -8.05 14.29
C TYR A 574 -0.18 -8.56 13.19
N SER A 575 1.04 -8.01 13.09
CA SER A 575 2.04 -8.39 12.10
C SER A 575 2.51 -9.84 12.20
N THR A 576 2.37 -10.49 13.36
CA THR A 576 2.80 -11.89 13.57
C THR A 576 1.66 -12.88 13.50
N ILE A 577 0.40 -12.43 13.59
CA ILE A 577 -0.79 -13.30 13.66
C ILE A 577 -0.87 -14.33 12.52
N PRO A 578 -0.56 -14.02 11.24
CA PRO A 578 -0.58 -15.02 10.18
C PRO A 578 0.33 -16.23 10.44
N ALA A 579 1.50 -16.02 11.04
CA ALA A 579 2.43 -17.10 11.37
C ALA A 579 1.89 -18.00 12.50
N TYR A 580 1.20 -17.41 13.48
CA TYR A 580 0.48 -18.18 14.51
C TYR A 580 -0.69 -18.96 13.93
N GLY A 581 -1.53 -18.30 13.12
CA GLY A 581 -2.69 -18.93 12.50
C GLY A 581 -2.30 -20.07 11.55
N SER A 582 -1.13 -20.00 10.92
CA SER A 582 -0.60 -21.07 10.05
C SER A 582 -0.28 -22.37 10.80
N ALA A 583 -0.14 -22.31 12.13
CA ALA A 583 0.06 -23.49 12.95
C ALA A 583 -1.26 -24.19 13.36
N PHE A 584 -2.42 -23.61 13.03
CA PHE A 584 -3.71 -24.19 13.39
C PHE A 584 -4.07 -25.31 12.42
N ASP A 585 -4.57 -26.41 12.96
CA ASP A 585 -5.18 -27.49 12.18
C ASP A 585 -6.66 -27.16 11.90
N VAL A 586 -7.34 -26.51 12.86
CA VAL A 586 -8.71 -25.99 12.71
C VAL A 586 -8.82 -24.64 13.41
N ALA A 587 -9.39 -23.64 12.73
CA ALA A 587 -9.72 -22.37 13.34
C ALA A 587 -11.16 -22.37 13.89
N ILE A 588 -11.38 -21.67 15.00
CA ILE A 588 -12.71 -21.58 15.62
C ILE A 588 -13.24 -20.15 15.73
N MET A 589 -14.56 -20.04 15.71
CA MET A 589 -15.33 -18.83 16.01
C MET A 589 -16.38 -19.15 17.10
N PRO A 590 -15.97 -19.21 18.38
CA PRO A 590 -16.83 -19.61 19.50
C PRO A 590 -17.59 -18.38 20.02
N TRP A 591 -18.50 -17.83 19.23
CA TRP A 591 -19.20 -16.59 19.60
C TRP A 591 -20.47 -16.83 20.40
N GLN A 592 -20.75 -15.92 21.33
CA GLN A 592 -22.02 -15.87 22.08
C GLN A 592 -23.21 -15.57 21.15
N ASP A 593 -24.40 -16.09 21.48
CA ASP A 593 -25.64 -15.67 20.81
C ASP A 593 -26.28 -14.50 21.59
N ASN A 594 -25.96 -13.28 21.17
CA ASN A 594 -26.50 -12.06 21.77
C ASN A 594 -26.73 -10.96 20.72
N ASP A 595 -27.40 -9.88 21.13
CA ASP A 595 -27.78 -8.79 20.22
C ASP A 595 -26.58 -8.04 19.63
N TRP A 596 -25.42 -8.09 20.29
CA TRP A 596 -24.16 -7.55 19.76
C TRP A 596 -23.66 -8.39 18.57
N ILE A 597 -23.61 -9.71 18.72
CA ILE A 597 -23.15 -10.63 17.68
C ILE A 597 -24.09 -10.66 16.47
N LYS A 598 -25.41 -10.54 16.68
CA LYS A 598 -26.40 -10.44 15.58
C LYS A 598 -26.15 -9.28 14.62
N ARG A 599 -25.44 -8.23 15.08
CA ARG A 599 -25.11 -7.02 14.32
C ARG A 599 -23.62 -6.93 13.96
N SER A 600 -22.86 -7.97 14.25
CA SER A 600 -21.41 -8.02 14.02
C SER A 600 -21.08 -8.65 12.66
N ASN A 601 -19.91 -8.30 12.13
CA ASN A 601 -19.38 -8.89 10.89
C ASN A 601 -17.98 -9.50 11.12
N PRO A 602 -17.72 -10.73 10.66
CA PRO A 602 -16.56 -11.50 11.10
C PRO A 602 -15.29 -11.24 10.26
N ILE A 603 -14.45 -10.29 10.68
CA ILE A 603 -13.12 -10.10 10.06
C ILE A 603 -12.28 -11.38 10.17
N LYS A 604 -12.22 -11.99 11.36
CA LYS A 604 -11.41 -13.18 11.66
C LYS A 604 -11.75 -14.38 10.79
N LEU A 605 -13.03 -14.54 10.46
CA LEU A 605 -13.48 -15.61 9.57
C LEU A 605 -12.76 -15.52 8.22
N LYS A 606 -12.71 -14.32 7.63
CA LYS A 606 -12.02 -14.08 6.36
C LYS A 606 -10.51 -14.22 6.49
N GLU A 607 -9.95 -13.84 7.64
CA GLU A 607 -8.53 -14.04 7.95
C GLU A 607 -8.17 -15.54 7.99
N TYR A 608 -9.00 -16.38 8.61
CA TYR A 608 -8.83 -17.84 8.61
C TYR A 608 -8.96 -18.44 7.20
N LEU A 609 -9.97 -18.02 6.45
CA LEU A 609 -10.17 -18.47 5.07
C LEU A 609 -9.02 -18.03 4.15
N ALA A 610 -8.48 -16.83 4.34
CA ALA A 610 -7.31 -16.34 3.60
C ALA A 610 -6.04 -17.17 3.88
N LEU A 611 -5.89 -17.68 5.11
CA LEU A 611 -4.85 -18.65 5.48
C LEU A 611 -5.12 -20.06 4.95
N GLY A 612 -6.30 -20.32 4.37
CA GLY A 612 -6.70 -21.63 3.87
C GLY A 612 -7.09 -22.62 4.97
N LEU A 613 -7.48 -22.13 6.16
CA LEU A 613 -7.81 -22.96 7.32
C LEU A 613 -9.25 -23.47 7.24
N PRO A 614 -9.51 -24.74 7.64
CA PRO A 614 -10.86 -25.15 7.99
C PRO A 614 -11.37 -24.34 9.19
N VAL A 615 -12.66 -23.98 9.17
CA VAL A 615 -13.29 -23.19 10.23
C VAL A 615 -14.52 -23.88 10.78
N VAL A 616 -14.62 -23.92 12.11
CA VAL A 616 -15.84 -24.27 12.87
C VAL A 616 -16.34 -23.03 13.62
N SER A 617 -17.62 -22.71 13.48
CA SER A 617 -18.21 -21.49 14.07
C SER A 617 -19.53 -21.79 14.75
N THR A 618 -19.86 -21.02 15.79
CA THR A 618 -21.26 -20.91 16.23
C THR A 618 -22.06 -20.23 15.12
N ASP A 619 -23.35 -20.55 15.03
CA ASP A 619 -24.26 -19.96 14.03
C ASP A 619 -24.53 -18.48 14.37
N PHE A 620 -24.35 -17.58 13.40
CA PHE A 620 -24.67 -16.15 13.53
C PHE A 620 -25.10 -15.56 12.19
N ALA A 621 -25.78 -14.41 12.22
CA ALA A 621 -26.47 -13.85 11.05
C ALA A 621 -25.62 -13.74 9.77
N GLU A 622 -24.43 -13.13 9.85
CA GLU A 622 -23.55 -12.94 8.69
C GLU A 622 -22.79 -14.22 8.28
N LEU A 623 -22.92 -15.33 9.01
CA LEU A 623 -22.32 -16.62 8.65
C LEU A 623 -23.02 -17.29 7.47
N ALA A 624 -24.29 -16.94 7.21
CA ALA A 624 -25.12 -17.55 6.18
C ALA A 624 -24.43 -17.61 4.79
N GLY A 625 -23.66 -16.58 4.45
CA GLY A 625 -22.90 -16.48 3.20
C GLY A 625 -21.64 -17.37 3.11
N TYR A 626 -21.31 -18.14 4.15
CA TYR A 626 -20.09 -18.95 4.25
C TYR A 626 -20.36 -20.43 4.56
N THR A 627 -21.61 -20.86 4.60
CA THR A 627 -22.02 -22.22 5.03
C THR A 627 -21.51 -23.33 4.11
N ASP A 628 -21.15 -23.00 2.87
CA ASP A 628 -20.51 -23.90 1.89
C ASP A 628 -19.03 -24.22 2.21
N ARG A 629 -18.40 -23.45 3.09
CA ARG A 629 -16.96 -23.55 3.40
C ARG A 629 -16.63 -23.53 4.90
N VAL A 630 -17.58 -23.16 5.75
CA VAL A 630 -17.47 -23.11 7.22
C VAL A 630 -18.49 -24.06 7.83
N ARG A 631 -18.09 -24.85 8.83
CA ARG A 631 -19.04 -25.69 9.55
C ARG A 631 -19.68 -24.89 10.67
N ALA A 632 -20.97 -24.61 10.53
CA ALA A 632 -21.77 -23.93 11.55
C ALA A 632 -22.32 -24.93 12.57
N ALA A 633 -22.36 -24.52 13.84
CA ALA A 633 -22.93 -25.29 14.94
C ALA A 633 -23.91 -24.43 15.75
N ARG A 634 -25.06 -25.02 16.10
CA ARG A 634 -26.13 -24.32 16.83
C ARG A 634 -26.12 -24.58 18.31
N THR A 635 -25.54 -25.71 18.72
CA THR A 635 -25.37 -26.07 20.13
C THR A 635 -23.91 -26.36 20.43
N HIS A 636 -23.55 -26.33 21.71
CA HIS A 636 -22.21 -26.72 22.14
C HIS A 636 -21.84 -28.16 21.75
N ALA A 637 -22.82 -29.08 21.77
CA ALA A 637 -22.60 -30.47 21.35
C ALA A 637 -22.30 -30.56 19.85
N ASP A 638 -23.08 -29.86 19.03
CA ASP A 638 -22.85 -29.79 17.57
C ASP A 638 -21.47 -29.18 17.25
N PHE A 639 -21.03 -28.21 18.06
CA PHE A 639 -19.74 -27.55 17.85
C PHE A 639 -18.56 -28.50 18.10
N VAL A 640 -18.62 -29.28 19.18
CA VAL A 640 -17.62 -30.32 19.48
C VAL A 640 -17.63 -31.41 18.40
N GLU A 641 -18.81 -31.83 17.92
CA GLU A 641 -18.90 -32.83 16.86
C GLU A 641 -18.39 -32.29 15.51
N ALA A 642 -18.68 -31.03 15.18
CA ALA A 642 -18.14 -30.35 14.02
C ALA A 642 -16.60 -30.26 14.09
N LEU A 643 -16.02 -30.04 15.27
CA LEU A 643 -14.57 -30.10 15.48
C LEU A 643 -14.02 -31.51 15.25
N ARG A 644 -14.62 -32.56 15.83
CA ARG A 644 -14.22 -33.95 15.61
C ARG A 644 -14.21 -34.29 14.11
N THR A 645 -15.29 -33.94 13.43
CA THR A 645 -15.44 -34.15 11.98
C THR A 645 -14.38 -33.38 11.20
N THR A 646 -14.12 -32.12 11.54
CA THR A 646 -13.16 -31.28 10.81
C THR A 646 -11.72 -31.74 11.02
N LEU A 647 -11.36 -32.17 12.23
CA LEU A 647 -10.05 -32.75 12.51
C LEU A 647 -9.83 -34.08 11.78
N ALA A 648 -10.89 -34.87 11.59
CA ALA A 648 -10.81 -36.15 10.87
C ALA A 648 -10.81 -36.00 9.34
N THR A 649 -11.57 -35.03 8.81
CA THR A 649 -11.84 -34.90 7.36
C THR A 649 -11.10 -33.74 6.69
N GLY A 650 -10.58 -32.79 7.45
CA GLY A 650 -9.99 -31.56 6.94
C GLY A 650 -11.05 -30.53 6.46
N PRO A 651 -10.64 -29.54 5.66
CA PRO A 651 -11.53 -28.48 5.19
C PRO A 651 -12.55 -28.96 4.15
N GLN A 652 -13.71 -28.30 4.11
CA GLN A 652 -14.77 -28.57 3.13
C GLN A 652 -14.35 -28.27 1.68
N LEU A 653 -13.43 -27.32 1.52
CA LEU A 653 -12.81 -26.95 0.25
C LEU A 653 -11.29 -26.99 0.38
N PRO A 654 -10.54 -27.22 -0.71
CA PRO A 654 -9.09 -27.13 -0.69
C PRO A 654 -8.61 -25.74 -0.18
N PRO A 655 -7.46 -25.65 0.52
CA PRO A 655 -6.95 -24.38 1.07
C PRO A 655 -6.86 -23.23 0.08
N HIS A 656 -6.45 -23.49 -1.18
CA HIS A 656 -6.38 -22.47 -2.23
C HIS A 656 -7.77 -21.94 -2.63
N ALA A 657 -8.79 -22.80 -2.62
CA ALA A 657 -10.17 -22.41 -2.91
C ALA A 657 -10.76 -21.58 -1.77
N LEU A 658 -10.49 -21.95 -0.50
CA LEU A 658 -10.87 -21.13 0.66
C LEU A 658 -10.30 -19.72 0.57
N ARG A 659 -9.01 -19.60 0.23
CA ARG A 659 -8.34 -18.31 0.04
C ARG A 659 -8.95 -17.50 -1.10
N ALA A 660 -9.07 -18.10 -2.29
CA ALA A 660 -9.67 -17.43 -3.46
C ALA A 660 -11.08 -16.91 -3.15
N SER A 661 -11.82 -17.63 -2.32
CA SER A 661 -13.19 -17.30 -1.94
C SER A 661 -13.35 -15.97 -1.18
N VAL A 662 -12.26 -15.44 -0.58
CA VAL A 662 -12.26 -14.17 0.15
C VAL A 662 -11.46 -13.05 -0.55
N GLU A 663 -10.83 -13.33 -1.69
CA GLU A 663 -10.12 -12.30 -2.49
C GLU A 663 -11.02 -11.13 -2.93
N PRO A 664 -12.29 -11.36 -3.37
CA PRO A 664 -13.22 -10.26 -3.65
C PRO A 664 -13.59 -9.41 -2.43
N HIS A 665 -13.31 -9.92 -1.22
CA HIS A 665 -13.52 -9.24 0.06
C HIS A 665 -12.23 -8.57 0.57
N SER A 666 -11.26 -8.30 -0.29
CA SER A 666 -10.06 -7.55 0.12
C SER A 666 -10.39 -6.12 0.56
N TRP A 667 -9.56 -5.52 1.42
CA TRP A 667 -9.69 -4.09 1.77
C TRP A 667 -9.58 -3.16 0.56
N GLN A 668 -8.90 -3.60 -0.51
CA GLN A 668 -8.87 -2.90 -1.79
C GLN A 668 -10.24 -2.93 -2.47
N ALA A 669 -10.87 -4.10 -2.60
CA ALA A 669 -12.20 -4.22 -3.18
C ALA A 669 -13.25 -3.41 -2.39
N ARG A 670 -13.17 -3.40 -1.04
CA ARG A 670 -14.03 -2.56 -0.19
C ARG A 670 -13.82 -1.06 -0.44
N THR A 671 -12.57 -0.67 -0.70
CA THR A 671 -12.21 0.72 -1.03
C THR A 671 -12.75 1.12 -2.40
N GLU A 672 -12.70 0.23 -3.39
CA GLU A 672 -13.26 0.47 -4.72
C GLU A 672 -14.79 0.64 -4.68
N THR A 673 -15.49 -0.18 -3.88
CA THR A 673 -16.93 0.02 -3.62
C THR A 673 -17.20 1.37 -2.97
N LEU A 674 -16.37 1.77 -2.01
CA LEU A 674 -16.54 3.06 -1.34
C LEU A 674 -16.24 4.26 -2.28
N LEU A 675 -15.28 4.11 -3.19
CA LEU A 675 -14.98 5.09 -4.22
C LEU A 675 -16.13 5.23 -5.21
N SER A 676 -16.74 4.14 -5.67
CA SER A 676 -17.85 4.21 -6.61
C SER A 676 -19.06 4.94 -6.04
N LEU A 677 -19.36 4.73 -4.75
CA LEU A 677 -20.44 5.43 -4.04
C LEU A 677 -20.24 6.95 -3.96
N THR A 678 -18.99 7.42 -4.00
CA THR A 678 -18.66 8.83 -3.69
C THR A 678 -18.15 9.62 -4.88
N THR A 679 -18.05 8.98 -6.05
CA THR A 679 -17.61 9.61 -7.31
C THR A 679 -18.79 10.06 -8.17
N SER A 680 -20.00 9.55 -7.90
CA SER A 680 -21.27 9.91 -8.58
C SER A 680 -21.89 11.21 -8.09
#